data_AF-A0A7W7ZIK2-F1
#
_entry.id   AF-A0A7W7ZIK2-F1
#
_cell.length_a   1.000
_cell.length_b   1.000
_cell.length_c   1.000
_cell.angle_alpha   90.00
_cell.angle_beta   90.00
_cell.angle_gamma   90.00
#
_symmetry.space_group_name_H-M   'P 1'
#
loop_
_entity.id
_entity.type
_entity.pdbx_description
1 polymer ?
#
loop_
_entity_poly.entity_id
_entity_poly.type
_entity_poly.pdbx_seq_one_letter_code
_entity_poly.pdbx_strand_id
1 'polypeptide(L)'
;MIAPTTTDTWIWPVDAAAYDREHTLTATERRFLAIELPSRIKTSKTRQPSLDPVHRLARPLHDVFDHIEFKGPKRRSLVFYLLEEMGRRDRALWAWTDEEWMELVECRRYDGNRIIATAYLLRGFDTLASFPKRRHVFSCLARRVFGFKMLAATERKIKARLRELGYRARTLRLMPLTLAQLLLIARSPRMEDITEVSLLQVQERSGTIALENCVIAFSRLLASEGIIDEPVRRLGLQPKMIDGAQEVLVADVPQEWGRLTRYWHDTSTLAPRSRLRMYYRLLTVGRWLQATRPHIESPVQWNRTVASEAVAMSVNLKCCEWSLSTTASRFPNSGKPMQANSKVDILYSLRTFFRDLQHWEIIPRSFDPHVAFRVPRSLRALIGSDPRVLADDVWAKLIWAGLNITAADLSSQGSTASNGTHYYPLPLVKALSVTWLFAGLRWDEIRRLRLGCIRWQESGQEKAPDERVCLLSVPVNKTSTAFSKPVDTVVGQVIEAWEKERPSQMKLIDLKTGELVEYLLAYRSKALGYNYLNKVLIPALCAKAGIPNKDLRGRITSHRARSTIATQLFNAREPMSLFEVQAWLGHKNPSTTQHYAKLNPSKLTKSYEKAGYFERNIRAIEVLIDQDVVRKGLAAQESWKFFDLGHGYCTYDFFDQCLHRMACAQCSFYVAKESTRAQMLEAKTNLLRMRQEIPLSEPELAAVEDGLAAYEKLIANLQDVPTPDRLLQIAPAQSLPSNESEKQC
;
A
#
# COMPACT_ATOMS: atom_id res chain seq x y z
N MET A 1 -5.99 46.35 16.74
CA MET A 1 -7.06 45.81 17.62
C MET A 1 -8.37 46.05 16.90
N ILE A 2 -8.93 45.00 16.30
CA ILE A 2 -10.21 45.06 15.56
C ILE A 2 -11.28 44.63 16.56
N ALA A 3 -12.29 45.48 16.75
CA ALA A 3 -13.40 45.23 17.66
C ALA A 3 -14.09 43.87 17.33
N PRO A 4 -14.44 43.06 18.34
CA PRO A 4 -15.16 41.83 18.11
C PRO A 4 -16.56 42.17 17.58
N THR A 5 -16.86 41.76 16.35
CA THR A 5 -18.24 41.78 15.83
C THR A 5 -19.13 40.99 16.77
N THR A 6 -20.15 41.66 17.30
CA THR A 6 -21.22 41.12 18.14
C THR A 6 -21.60 39.70 17.73
N THR A 7 -21.29 38.74 18.59
CA THR A 7 -21.81 37.38 18.51
C THR A 7 -23.33 37.45 18.60
N ASP A 8 -23.99 37.19 17.48
CA ASP A 8 -25.43 37.02 17.33
C ASP A 8 -25.84 35.71 18.04
N THR A 9 -25.84 35.72 19.38
CA THR A 9 -26.23 34.58 20.19
C THR A 9 -27.73 34.36 20.07
N TRP A 10 -28.11 33.33 19.32
CA TRP A 10 -29.49 32.84 19.30
C TRP A 10 -29.89 32.42 20.72
N ILE A 11 -30.96 33.03 21.23
CA ILE A 11 -31.55 32.71 22.53
C ILE A 11 -32.79 31.86 22.28
N TRP A 12 -33.04 30.90 23.17
CA TRP A 12 -34.26 30.10 23.10
C TRP A 12 -35.48 31.04 23.14
N PRO A 13 -36.34 31.03 22.12
CA PRO A 13 -37.29 32.12 21.88
C PRO A 13 -38.48 32.14 22.83
N VAL A 14 -38.67 31.07 23.59
CA VAL A 14 -39.84 30.84 24.43
C VAL A 14 -39.39 30.39 25.81
N ASP A 15 -39.42 31.29 26.79
CA ASP A 15 -39.06 30.97 28.16
C ASP A 15 -40.22 30.21 28.85
N ALA A 16 -40.06 28.90 29.00
CA ALA A 16 -41.05 28.07 29.67
C ALA A 16 -41.27 28.43 31.15
N ALA A 17 -40.29 29.08 31.80
CA ALA A 17 -40.42 29.53 33.19
C ALA A 17 -41.33 30.77 33.33
N ALA A 18 -41.55 31.50 32.24
CA ALA A 18 -42.43 32.67 32.22
C ALA A 18 -43.94 32.34 32.18
N TYR A 19 -44.29 31.05 32.07
CA TYR A 19 -45.68 30.59 32.03
C TYR A 19 -46.07 29.80 33.29
N ASP A 20 -47.35 29.86 33.62
CA ASP A 20 -47.95 28.93 34.57
C ASP A 20 -48.09 27.55 33.90
N ARG A 21 -47.36 26.58 34.45
CA ARG A 21 -47.24 25.21 33.94
C ARG A 21 -48.10 24.21 34.68
N GLU A 22 -49.08 24.66 35.48
CA GLU A 22 -50.00 23.76 36.17
C GLU A 22 -50.69 22.80 35.19
N HIS A 23 -50.68 21.52 35.55
CA HIS A 23 -51.16 20.42 34.71
C HIS A 23 -52.69 20.41 34.59
N THR A 24 -53.38 20.90 35.62
CA THR A 24 -54.84 20.90 35.71
C THR A 24 -55.47 22.17 35.13
N LEU A 25 -56.74 22.05 34.71
CA LEU A 25 -57.56 23.19 34.32
C LEU A 25 -58.29 23.77 35.54
N THR A 26 -58.35 25.09 35.62
CA THR A 26 -59.20 25.78 36.61
C THR A 26 -60.68 25.59 36.25
N ALA A 27 -61.58 25.78 37.21
CA ALA A 27 -63.03 25.67 36.97
C ALA A 27 -63.51 26.62 35.86
N THR A 28 -62.94 27.83 35.80
CA THR A 28 -63.22 28.84 34.78
C THR A 28 -62.75 28.38 33.39
N GLU A 29 -61.53 27.85 33.29
CA GLU A 29 -60.99 27.32 32.03
C GLU A 29 -61.81 26.13 31.53
N ARG A 30 -62.11 25.17 32.41
CA ARG A 30 -62.93 23.99 32.08
C ARG A 30 -64.31 24.38 31.54
N ARG A 31 -64.98 25.33 32.20
CA ARG A 31 -66.29 25.84 31.76
C ARG A 31 -66.20 26.49 30.38
N PHE A 32 -65.19 27.33 30.16
CA PHE A 32 -65.01 28.00 28.87
C PHE A 32 -64.72 27.02 27.73
N LEU A 33 -63.82 26.06 27.95
CA LEU A 33 -63.42 25.07 26.94
C LEU A 33 -64.53 24.06 26.62
N ALA A 34 -65.32 23.62 27.61
CA ALA A 34 -66.36 22.61 27.40
C ALA A 34 -67.68 23.19 26.86
N ILE A 35 -68.04 24.43 27.23
CA ILE A 35 -69.38 24.98 26.96
C ILE A 35 -69.31 26.16 25.99
N GLU A 36 -68.46 27.15 26.25
CA GLU A 36 -68.48 28.41 25.51
C GLU A 36 -67.75 28.34 24.16
N LEU A 37 -66.58 27.69 24.12
CA LEU A 37 -65.77 27.55 22.92
C LEU A 37 -66.50 26.76 21.82
N PRO A 38 -67.07 25.55 22.07
CA PRO A 38 -67.75 24.77 21.03
C PRO A 38 -69.06 25.41 20.55
N SER A 39 -69.78 26.09 21.45
CA SER A 39 -71.05 26.74 21.13
C SER A 39 -70.88 27.97 20.23
N ARG A 40 -69.78 28.72 20.40
CA ARG A 40 -69.49 29.94 19.62
C ARG A 40 -68.86 29.65 18.26
N ILE A 41 -68.11 28.55 18.12
CA ILE A 41 -67.59 28.08 16.82
C ILE A 41 -68.75 27.66 15.88
N LYS A 42 -69.85 27.11 16.43
CA LYS A 42 -71.03 26.68 15.66
C LYS A 42 -71.97 27.82 15.25
N THR A 43 -72.00 28.94 15.98
CA THR A 43 -73.06 29.96 15.85
C THR A 43 -72.66 31.25 15.12
N SER A 44 -71.37 31.57 14.93
CA SER A 44 -70.98 32.79 14.18
C SER A 44 -69.62 32.66 13.49
N LYS A 45 -69.57 32.95 12.17
CA LYS A 45 -68.31 33.14 11.43
C LYS A 45 -67.66 34.51 11.67
N THR A 46 -68.39 35.47 12.26
CA THR A 46 -68.00 36.90 12.34
C THR A 46 -67.73 37.40 13.75
N ARG A 47 -68.31 36.80 14.82
CA ARG A 47 -68.11 37.23 16.22
C ARG A 47 -67.29 36.18 16.99
N GLN A 48 -65.99 36.43 17.12
CA GLN A 48 -65.04 35.49 17.74
C GLN A 48 -65.02 35.65 19.28
N PRO A 49 -64.89 34.55 20.05
CA PRO A 49 -64.85 34.62 21.52
C PRO A 49 -63.55 35.27 22.02
N SER A 50 -63.65 36.08 23.09
CA SER A 50 -62.46 36.53 23.82
C SER A 50 -61.78 35.34 24.50
N LEU A 51 -60.46 35.28 24.43
CA LEU A 51 -59.64 34.24 25.05
C LEU A 51 -59.20 34.61 26.49
N ASP A 52 -59.68 35.73 27.05
CA ASP A 52 -59.32 36.18 28.40
C ASP A 52 -59.51 35.09 29.48
N PRO A 53 -60.62 34.30 29.49
CA PRO A 53 -60.83 33.26 30.49
C PRO A 53 -59.82 32.09 30.42
N VAL A 54 -59.13 31.96 29.29
CA VAL A 54 -58.11 30.92 29.02
C VAL A 54 -56.77 31.56 28.63
N HIS A 55 -56.52 32.81 29.03
CA HIS A 55 -55.31 33.55 28.66
C HIS A 55 -54.05 32.77 29.05
N ARG A 56 -54.06 32.13 30.21
CA ARG A 56 -53.00 31.24 30.70
C ARG A 56 -52.62 30.14 29.69
N LEU A 57 -53.61 29.53 29.05
CA LEU A 57 -53.43 28.43 28.10
C LEU A 57 -53.12 28.94 26.67
N ALA A 58 -53.68 30.08 26.30
CA ALA A 58 -53.54 30.66 24.97
C ALA A 58 -52.20 31.39 24.78
N ARG A 59 -51.68 32.08 25.81
CA ARG A 59 -50.46 32.89 25.74
C ARG A 59 -49.22 32.10 25.26
N PRO A 60 -48.89 30.90 25.80
CA PRO A 60 -47.75 30.12 25.33
C PRO A 60 -47.87 29.72 23.84
N LEU A 61 -49.09 29.45 23.37
CA LEU A 61 -49.35 29.13 21.95
C LEU A 61 -49.17 30.36 21.06
N HIS A 62 -49.61 31.53 21.54
CA HIS A 62 -49.44 32.77 20.82
C HIS A 62 -47.97 33.13 20.66
N ASP A 63 -47.18 33.06 21.72
CA ASP A 63 -45.75 33.39 21.74
C ASP A 63 -44.96 32.47 20.79
N VAL A 64 -45.24 31.16 20.80
CA VAL A 64 -44.69 30.21 19.81
C VAL A 64 -45.07 30.61 18.38
N PHE A 65 -46.36 30.89 18.12
CA PHE A 65 -46.85 31.21 16.78
C PHE A 65 -46.34 32.54 16.24
N ASP A 66 -46.08 33.52 17.12
CA ASP A 66 -45.40 34.75 16.74
C ASP A 66 -43.95 34.48 16.34
N HIS A 67 -43.22 33.67 17.12
CA HIS A 67 -41.85 33.27 16.79
C HIS A 67 -41.74 32.52 15.45
N ILE A 68 -42.60 31.53 15.20
CA ILE A 68 -42.58 30.77 13.92
C ILE A 68 -43.25 31.50 12.74
N GLU A 69 -43.55 32.80 12.92
CA GLU A 69 -44.19 33.71 11.96
C GLU A 69 -45.53 33.17 11.40
N PHE A 70 -46.31 32.48 12.22
CA PHE A 70 -47.59 31.91 11.81
C PHE A 70 -48.73 32.92 12.00
N LYS A 71 -49.13 33.58 10.90
CA LYS A 71 -50.13 34.66 10.89
C LYS A 71 -51.44 34.24 10.18
N GLY A 72 -52.49 35.03 10.41
CA GLY A 72 -53.76 34.94 9.67
C GLY A 72 -54.79 33.97 10.25
N PRO A 73 -55.89 33.70 9.51
CA PRO A 73 -57.04 32.93 10.01
C PRO A 73 -56.70 31.49 10.44
N LYS A 74 -55.73 30.87 9.77
CA LYS A 74 -55.26 29.51 10.10
C LYS A 74 -54.61 29.42 11.48
N ARG A 75 -53.97 30.51 11.97
CA ARG A 75 -53.42 30.60 13.33
C ARG A 75 -54.52 30.43 14.36
N ARG A 76 -55.59 31.21 14.23
CA ARG A 76 -56.72 31.17 15.16
C ARG A 76 -57.39 29.80 15.15
N SER A 77 -57.59 29.21 13.97
CA SER A 77 -58.12 27.86 13.86
C SER A 77 -57.27 26.82 14.59
N LEU A 78 -55.94 26.94 14.56
CA LEU A 78 -55.05 26.01 15.25
C LEU A 78 -55.01 26.26 16.77
N VAL A 79 -55.05 27.52 17.22
CA VAL A 79 -55.18 27.87 18.64
C VAL A 79 -56.47 27.28 19.21
N PHE A 80 -57.61 27.50 18.56
CA PHE A 80 -58.89 26.95 19.02
C PHE A 80 -58.88 25.43 19.02
N TYR A 81 -58.30 24.80 18.00
CA TYR A 81 -58.16 23.35 17.98
C TYR A 81 -57.35 22.83 19.17
N LEU A 82 -56.20 23.44 19.48
CA LEU A 82 -55.38 23.02 20.64
C LEU A 82 -56.11 23.26 21.97
N LEU A 83 -56.89 24.33 22.09
CA LEU A 83 -57.72 24.61 23.27
C LEU A 83 -58.89 23.61 23.41
N GLU A 84 -59.58 23.26 22.32
CA GLU A 84 -60.60 22.20 22.31
C GLU A 84 -60.01 20.87 22.77
N GLU A 85 -58.79 20.55 22.34
CA GLU A 85 -58.08 19.32 22.72
C GLU A 85 -57.63 19.32 24.18
N MET A 86 -57.34 20.49 24.78
CA MET A 86 -57.11 20.62 26.23
C MET A 86 -58.42 20.38 27.01
N GLY A 87 -59.54 20.93 26.53
CA GLY A 87 -60.86 20.70 27.11
C GLY A 87 -61.29 19.23 27.01
N ARG A 88 -61.06 18.58 25.87
CA ARG A 88 -61.38 17.16 25.63
C ARG A 88 -60.62 16.22 26.57
N ARG A 89 -59.36 16.55 26.88
CA ARG A 89 -58.48 15.75 27.76
C ARG A 89 -58.53 16.17 29.23
N ASP A 90 -59.32 17.21 29.54
CA ASP A 90 -59.45 17.88 30.83
C ASP A 90 -58.10 18.23 31.50
N ARG A 91 -57.11 18.65 30.71
CA ARG A 91 -55.77 18.97 31.19
C ARG A 91 -55.05 19.97 30.30
N ALA A 92 -54.14 20.76 30.88
CA ALA A 92 -53.33 21.73 30.16
C ALA A 92 -52.28 21.05 29.24
N LEU A 93 -51.74 21.81 28.27
CA LEU A 93 -50.75 21.32 27.30
C LEU A 93 -49.48 20.72 27.94
N TRP A 94 -49.14 21.19 29.14
CA TRP A 94 -47.97 20.76 29.89
C TRP A 94 -48.07 19.31 30.36
N ALA A 95 -49.31 18.82 30.58
CA ALA A 95 -49.60 17.48 31.07
C ALA A 95 -49.74 16.42 29.98
N TRP A 96 -49.63 16.79 28.69
CA TRP A 96 -49.78 15.81 27.61
C TRP A 96 -48.62 14.81 27.58
N THR A 97 -48.79 13.64 27.01
CA THR A 97 -47.75 12.63 26.76
C THR A 97 -47.18 12.80 25.35
N ASP A 98 -46.09 12.09 25.03
CA ASP A 98 -45.54 12.15 23.67
C ASP A 98 -46.53 11.55 22.66
N GLU A 99 -47.26 10.51 23.06
CA GLU A 99 -48.31 9.85 22.30
C GLU A 99 -49.46 10.79 21.95
N GLU A 100 -49.89 11.62 22.91
CA GLU A 100 -50.95 12.61 22.68
C GLU A 100 -50.52 13.69 21.68
N TRP A 101 -49.25 14.13 21.71
CA TRP A 101 -48.73 15.03 20.68
C TRP A 101 -48.67 14.39 19.30
N MET A 102 -48.29 13.10 19.23
CA MET A 102 -48.28 12.34 17.98
C MET A 102 -49.69 12.20 17.40
N GLU A 103 -50.69 11.89 18.22
CA GLU A 103 -52.12 11.83 17.85
C GLU A 103 -52.58 13.15 17.18
N LEU A 104 -52.27 14.29 17.79
CA LEU A 104 -52.66 15.61 17.25
C LEU A 104 -52.09 15.88 15.85
N VAL A 105 -50.83 15.49 15.62
CA VAL A 105 -50.17 15.63 14.31
C VAL A 105 -50.83 14.73 13.26
N GLU A 106 -51.33 13.56 13.66
CA GLU A 106 -52.06 12.66 12.77
C GLU A 106 -53.45 13.21 12.39
N CYS A 107 -54.16 13.78 13.36
CA CYS A 107 -55.47 14.41 13.16
C CYS A 107 -55.39 15.68 12.30
N ARG A 108 -54.37 16.53 12.51
CA ARG A 108 -54.17 17.81 11.79
C ARG A 108 -53.01 17.75 10.79
N ARG A 109 -53.22 16.95 9.73
CA ARG A 109 -52.20 16.65 8.70
C ARG A 109 -51.47 17.87 8.10
N TYR A 110 -52.17 18.99 7.88
CA TYR A 110 -51.61 20.19 7.24
C TYR A 110 -50.90 21.15 8.21
N ASP A 111 -51.02 20.91 9.52
CA ASP A 111 -50.44 21.73 10.58
C ASP A 111 -49.32 21.01 11.36
N GLY A 112 -48.93 19.80 10.94
CA GLY A 112 -47.94 18.96 11.63
C GLY A 112 -46.67 19.68 12.07
N ASN A 113 -45.95 20.35 11.17
CA ASN A 113 -44.73 21.12 11.54
C ASN A 113 -45.00 22.23 12.57
N ARG A 114 -46.21 22.80 12.63
CA ARG A 114 -46.57 23.87 13.59
C ARG A 114 -46.85 23.29 14.97
N ILE A 115 -47.57 22.18 15.01
CA ILE A 115 -47.84 21.42 16.24
C ILE A 115 -46.52 20.89 16.82
N ILE A 116 -45.66 20.31 15.97
CA ILE A 116 -44.34 19.82 16.39
C ILE A 116 -43.46 20.97 16.89
N ALA A 117 -43.43 22.13 16.21
CA ALA A 117 -42.69 23.30 16.69
C ALA A 117 -43.18 23.77 18.08
N THR A 118 -44.49 23.65 18.33
CA THR A 118 -45.10 23.99 19.64
C THR A 118 -44.65 23.03 20.73
N ALA A 119 -44.73 21.72 20.49
CA ALA A 119 -44.24 20.70 21.41
C ALA A 119 -42.73 20.87 21.68
N TYR A 120 -41.96 21.13 20.62
CA TYR A 120 -40.51 21.29 20.68
C TYR A 120 -40.08 22.52 21.48
N LEU A 121 -40.69 23.70 21.22
CA LEU A 121 -40.30 24.96 21.87
C LEU A 121 -40.76 25.08 23.32
N LEU A 122 -41.94 24.53 23.66
CA LEU A 122 -42.51 24.65 25.01
C LEU A 122 -42.00 23.56 25.96
N ARG A 123 -41.99 22.28 25.54
CA ARG A 123 -41.62 21.16 26.41
C ARG A 123 -40.17 20.70 26.25
N GLY A 124 -39.54 21.00 25.12
CA GLY A 124 -38.29 20.34 24.76
C GLY A 124 -38.55 18.87 24.39
N PHE A 125 -39.40 18.65 23.38
CA PHE A 125 -39.70 17.32 22.87
C PHE A 125 -38.47 16.68 22.20
N ASP A 126 -37.95 15.57 22.74
CA ASP A 126 -36.72 14.91 22.28
C ASP A 126 -36.94 13.84 21.19
N THR A 127 -38.14 13.29 21.13
CA THR A 127 -38.51 12.15 20.29
C THR A 127 -39.00 12.58 18.90
N LEU A 128 -38.40 13.63 18.32
CA LEU A 128 -38.82 14.19 17.01
C LEU A 128 -38.91 13.16 15.87
N ALA A 129 -38.15 12.06 15.98
CA ALA A 129 -38.16 10.97 15.00
C ALA A 129 -39.37 10.03 15.11
N SER A 130 -40.10 10.06 16.24
CA SER A 130 -41.31 9.26 16.48
C SER A 130 -42.52 9.79 15.70
N PHE A 131 -42.49 11.04 15.24
CA PHE A 131 -43.54 11.58 14.38
C PHE A 131 -43.59 10.85 13.02
N PRO A 132 -44.77 10.63 12.42
CA PRO A 132 -44.88 9.95 11.13
C PRO A 132 -44.13 10.69 10.01
N LYS A 133 -43.32 9.97 9.21
CA LYS A 133 -42.46 10.52 8.14
C LYS A 133 -43.19 11.36 7.07
N ARG A 134 -44.50 11.19 6.90
CA ARG A 134 -45.32 11.95 5.92
C ARG A 134 -45.95 13.22 6.51
N ARG A 135 -45.67 13.55 7.78
CA ARG A 135 -46.34 14.64 8.52
C ARG A 135 -45.40 15.77 8.94
N HIS A 136 -44.10 15.57 8.80
CA HIS A 136 -43.10 16.58 9.12
C HIS A 136 -41.98 16.61 8.09
N VAL A 137 -41.37 17.78 7.92
CA VAL A 137 -40.20 17.98 7.06
C VAL A 137 -39.17 18.70 7.91
N PHE A 138 -38.11 17.99 8.32
CA PHE A 138 -37.10 18.53 9.25
C PHE A 138 -36.55 19.89 8.82
N SER A 139 -36.26 20.08 7.53
CA SER A 139 -35.77 21.37 7.02
C SER A 139 -36.79 22.51 7.15
N CYS A 140 -38.09 22.24 7.01
CA CYS A 140 -39.13 23.24 7.23
C CYS A 140 -39.34 23.53 8.72
N LEU A 141 -39.26 22.50 9.58
CA LEU A 141 -39.35 22.65 11.03
C LEU A 141 -38.17 23.48 11.57
N ALA A 142 -36.94 23.13 11.20
CA ALA A 142 -35.74 23.84 11.60
C ALA A 142 -35.78 25.32 11.18
N ARG A 143 -36.24 25.65 9.96
CA ARG A 143 -36.39 27.05 9.51
C ARG A 143 -37.38 27.86 10.35
N ARG A 144 -38.43 27.22 10.85
CA ARG A 144 -39.43 27.86 11.70
C ARG A 144 -38.90 28.07 13.12
N VAL A 145 -38.22 27.08 13.67
CA VAL A 145 -37.68 27.10 15.04
C VAL A 145 -36.48 28.05 15.15
N PHE A 146 -35.55 28.01 14.20
CA PHE A 146 -34.28 28.73 14.25
C PHE A 146 -34.26 30.02 13.42
N GLY A 147 -35.30 30.27 12.64
CA GLY A 147 -35.37 31.41 11.73
C GLY A 147 -34.74 31.14 10.36
N PHE A 148 -35.35 31.70 9.31
CA PHE A 148 -34.95 31.46 7.92
C PHE A 148 -33.55 32.00 7.60
N LYS A 149 -33.24 33.22 8.03
CA LYS A 149 -31.98 33.91 7.73
C LYS A 149 -30.78 33.20 8.36
N MET A 150 -30.88 32.85 9.64
CA MET A 150 -29.83 32.16 10.39
C MET A 150 -29.54 30.79 9.78
N LEU A 151 -30.56 29.95 9.59
CA LEU A 151 -30.36 28.62 9.02
C LEU A 151 -29.82 28.67 7.59
N ALA A 152 -30.29 29.62 6.76
CA ALA A 152 -29.76 29.79 5.40
C ALA A 152 -28.29 30.26 5.39
N ALA A 153 -27.85 31.03 6.39
CA ALA A 153 -26.44 31.38 6.56
C ALA A 153 -25.61 30.15 6.96
N THR A 154 -26.06 29.38 7.95
CA THR A 154 -25.40 28.12 8.38
C THR A 154 -25.33 27.10 7.24
N GLU A 155 -26.44 26.89 6.52
CA GLU A 155 -26.50 26.01 5.33
C GLU A 155 -25.46 26.43 4.29
N ARG A 156 -25.34 27.73 3.98
CA ARG A 156 -24.36 28.24 3.00
C ARG A 156 -22.92 28.01 3.46
N LYS A 157 -22.60 28.33 4.72
CA LYS A 157 -21.27 28.10 5.33
C LYS A 157 -20.86 26.64 5.20
N ILE A 158 -21.71 25.72 5.66
CA ILE A 158 -21.45 24.28 5.63
C ILE A 158 -21.33 23.75 4.21
N LYS A 159 -22.19 24.21 3.28
CA LYS A 159 -22.14 23.79 1.87
C LYS A 159 -20.83 24.21 1.21
N ALA A 160 -20.31 25.40 1.52
CA ALA A 160 -19.02 25.87 1.03
C ALA A 160 -17.88 25.00 1.55
N ARG A 161 -17.80 24.78 2.87
CA ARG A 161 -16.76 23.95 3.49
C ARG A 161 -16.78 22.49 3.01
N LEU A 162 -17.96 21.88 2.86
CA LEU A 162 -18.07 20.54 2.28
C LEU A 162 -17.60 20.49 0.81
N ARG A 163 -17.84 21.54 0.01
CA ARG A 163 -17.31 21.61 -1.36
C ARG A 163 -15.78 21.71 -1.36
N GLU A 164 -15.21 22.55 -0.50
CA GLU A 164 -13.76 22.71 -0.36
C GLU A 164 -13.09 21.38 0.02
N LEU A 165 -13.67 20.63 0.96
CA LEU A 165 -13.22 19.27 1.30
C LEU A 165 -13.42 18.24 0.17
N GLY A 166 -14.14 18.60 -0.90
CA GLY A 166 -14.33 17.79 -2.10
C GLY A 166 -15.62 16.98 -2.16
N TYR A 167 -16.62 17.26 -1.32
CA TYR A 167 -17.92 16.59 -1.36
C TYR A 167 -18.78 17.08 -2.55
N ARG A 168 -19.56 16.16 -3.12
CA ARG A 168 -20.27 16.36 -4.39
C ARG A 168 -21.73 16.72 -4.24
N ALA A 169 -22.35 17.09 -5.36
CA ALA A 169 -23.79 17.39 -5.50
C ALA A 169 -24.72 16.40 -4.78
N ARG A 170 -24.46 15.07 -4.81
CA ARG A 170 -25.30 14.10 -4.10
C ARG A 170 -25.32 14.31 -2.58
N THR A 171 -24.14 14.45 -1.96
CA THR A 171 -24.02 14.77 -0.52
C THR A 171 -24.59 16.15 -0.24
N LEU A 172 -24.24 17.14 -1.07
CA LEU A 172 -24.70 18.53 -0.91
C LEU A 172 -26.23 18.70 -1.10
N ARG A 173 -26.90 17.76 -1.79
CA ARG A 173 -28.37 17.71 -1.93
C ARG A 173 -29.05 17.17 -0.67
N LEU A 174 -28.43 16.21 0.00
CA LEU A 174 -28.92 15.64 1.27
C LEU A 174 -28.51 16.45 2.50
N MET A 175 -27.51 17.31 2.33
CA MET A 175 -26.94 18.14 3.39
C MET A 175 -27.99 18.95 4.17
N PRO A 176 -28.91 19.71 3.55
CA PRO A 176 -29.86 20.54 4.30
C PRO A 176 -30.81 19.71 5.18
N LEU A 177 -31.22 18.53 4.71
CA LEU A 177 -32.07 17.62 5.47
C LEU A 177 -31.33 17.04 6.68
N THR A 178 -30.05 16.68 6.48
CA THR A 178 -29.20 16.11 7.53
C THR A 178 -28.85 17.17 8.58
N LEU A 179 -28.48 18.38 8.13
CA LEU A 179 -28.21 19.52 9.00
C LEU A 179 -29.41 19.85 9.88
N ALA A 180 -30.61 19.96 9.27
CA ALA A 180 -31.81 20.27 10.02
C ALA A 180 -32.09 19.27 11.14
N GLN A 181 -31.89 17.96 10.89
CA GLN A 181 -32.01 16.94 11.93
C GLN A 181 -30.97 17.12 13.04
N LEU A 182 -29.70 17.35 12.67
CA LEU A 182 -28.62 17.54 13.65
C LEU A 182 -28.86 18.77 14.54
N LEU A 183 -29.26 19.90 13.95
CA LEU A 183 -29.52 21.14 14.71
C LEU A 183 -30.76 21.02 15.63
N LEU A 184 -31.80 20.32 15.17
CA LEU A 184 -32.97 20.03 16.01
C LEU A 184 -32.64 19.09 17.17
N ILE A 185 -31.74 18.12 16.99
CA ILE A 185 -31.28 17.25 18.08
C ILE A 185 -30.35 18.02 19.03
N ALA A 186 -29.45 18.83 18.50
CA ALA A 186 -28.54 19.67 19.28
C ALA A 186 -29.24 20.85 19.99
N ARG A 187 -30.52 21.10 19.66
CA ARG A 187 -31.31 22.22 20.17
C ARG A 187 -30.69 23.59 19.96
N SER A 188 -29.96 23.75 18.86
CA SER A 188 -29.23 24.97 18.54
C SER A 188 -29.13 25.18 17.03
N PRO A 189 -29.17 26.43 16.53
CA PRO A 189 -28.89 26.75 15.13
C PRO A 189 -27.39 26.73 14.79
N ARG A 190 -26.52 26.60 15.79
CA ARG A 190 -25.07 26.67 15.64
C ARG A 190 -24.50 25.29 15.29
N MET A 191 -23.50 25.30 14.42
CA MET A 191 -22.80 24.09 14.02
C MET A 191 -21.91 23.55 15.14
N GLU A 192 -21.40 24.47 15.96
CA GLU A 192 -20.48 24.25 17.06
C GLU A 192 -21.12 23.46 18.22
N ASP A 193 -22.46 23.42 18.29
CA ASP A 193 -23.20 22.67 19.31
C ASP A 193 -23.56 21.23 18.86
N ILE A 194 -23.18 20.84 17.64
CA ILE A 194 -23.44 19.48 17.15
C ILE A 194 -22.45 18.51 17.80
N THR A 195 -22.97 17.54 18.54
CA THR A 195 -22.17 16.54 19.27
C THR A 195 -22.06 15.20 18.53
N GLU A 196 -21.15 14.35 18.98
CA GLU A 196 -21.06 12.95 18.53
C GLU A 196 -22.38 12.19 18.76
N VAL A 197 -23.01 12.39 19.91
CA VAL A 197 -24.30 11.78 20.25
C VAL A 197 -25.37 12.14 19.21
N SER A 198 -25.44 13.42 18.80
CA SER A 198 -26.39 13.86 17.77
C SER A 198 -26.14 13.18 16.42
N LEU A 199 -24.87 12.98 16.04
CA LEU A 199 -24.50 12.30 14.80
C LEU A 199 -24.91 10.82 14.83
N LEU A 200 -24.63 10.11 15.92
CA LEU A 200 -24.97 8.70 16.09
C LEU A 200 -26.49 8.48 16.06
N GLN A 201 -27.27 9.34 16.73
CA GLN A 201 -28.74 9.27 16.68
C GLN A 201 -29.29 9.41 15.25
N VAL A 202 -28.77 10.34 14.44
CA VAL A 202 -29.18 10.47 13.03
C VAL A 202 -28.73 9.27 12.21
N GLN A 203 -27.55 8.71 12.53
CA GLN A 203 -27.00 7.57 11.84
C GLN A 203 -27.81 6.28 12.07
N GLU A 204 -28.17 5.98 13.31
CA GLU A 204 -29.01 4.81 13.65
C GLU A 204 -30.39 4.88 12.98
N ARG A 205 -30.93 6.09 12.85
CA ARG A 205 -32.21 6.35 12.19
C ARG A 205 -32.10 6.36 10.66
N SER A 206 -30.88 6.35 10.11
CA SER A 206 -30.66 6.48 8.67
C SER A 206 -31.06 5.22 7.92
N GLY A 207 -32.24 5.23 7.29
CA GLY A 207 -32.72 4.12 6.46
C GLY A 207 -32.04 3.98 5.09
N THR A 208 -31.07 4.83 4.74
CA THR A 208 -30.37 4.75 3.44
C THR A 208 -28.87 5.00 3.57
N ILE A 209 -28.08 4.26 2.77
CA ILE A 209 -26.62 4.42 2.66
C ILE A 209 -26.24 5.86 2.25
N ALA A 210 -27.10 6.55 1.49
CA ALA A 210 -26.82 7.91 1.04
C ALA A 210 -26.89 8.94 2.18
N LEU A 211 -27.87 8.79 3.09
CA LEU A 211 -28.00 9.64 4.27
C LEU A 211 -26.87 9.37 5.25
N GLU A 212 -26.54 8.10 5.49
CA GLU A 212 -25.41 7.73 6.34
C GLU A 212 -24.08 8.30 5.82
N ASN A 213 -23.84 8.25 4.50
CA ASN A 213 -22.68 8.91 3.90
C ASN A 213 -22.67 10.42 4.13
N CYS A 214 -23.83 11.06 4.23
CA CYS A 214 -23.93 12.48 4.55
C CYS A 214 -23.59 12.73 6.03
N VAL A 215 -24.08 11.90 6.96
CA VAL A 215 -23.74 11.99 8.39
C VAL A 215 -22.23 11.83 8.59
N ILE A 216 -21.62 10.84 7.92
CA ILE A 216 -20.16 10.67 7.94
C ILE A 216 -19.45 11.90 7.35
N ALA A 217 -20.01 12.55 6.32
CA ALA A 217 -19.46 13.80 5.79
C ALA A 217 -19.51 14.94 6.82
N PHE A 218 -20.62 15.08 7.55
CA PHE A 218 -20.74 16.04 8.65
C PHE A 218 -19.72 15.77 9.75
N SER A 219 -19.62 14.53 10.22
CA SER A 219 -18.66 14.20 11.28
C SER A 219 -17.22 14.53 10.92
N ARG A 220 -16.83 14.33 9.65
CA ARG A 220 -15.49 14.68 9.18
C ARG A 220 -15.26 16.17 9.07
N LEU A 221 -16.28 16.92 8.68
CA LEU A 221 -16.23 18.38 8.67
C LEU A 221 -16.08 18.89 10.10
N LEU A 222 -16.92 18.44 11.03
CA LEU A 222 -16.89 18.84 12.43
C LEU A 222 -15.53 18.52 13.07
N ALA A 223 -14.98 17.34 12.81
CA ALA A 223 -13.65 16.97 13.28
C ALA A 223 -12.53 17.81 12.65
N SER A 224 -12.63 18.17 11.36
CA SER A 224 -11.63 19.04 10.73
C SER A 224 -11.66 20.49 11.22
N GLU A 225 -12.78 20.93 11.77
CA GLU A 225 -12.94 22.25 12.39
C GLU A 225 -12.68 22.21 13.92
N GLY A 226 -12.32 21.03 14.47
CA GLY A 226 -12.06 20.86 15.91
C GLY A 226 -13.29 20.91 16.81
N ILE A 227 -14.49 20.71 16.26
CA ILE A 227 -15.76 20.71 17.02
C ILE A 227 -15.98 19.36 17.72
N ILE A 228 -15.52 18.27 17.12
CA ILE A 228 -15.51 16.93 17.73
C ILE A 228 -14.11 16.32 17.60
N ASP A 229 -13.76 15.40 18.50
CA ASP A 229 -12.43 14.77 18.53
C ASP A 229 -12.21 13.84 17.33
N GLU A 230 -13.17 12.95 17.04
CA GLU A 230 -13.07 11.98 15.95
C GLU A 230 -14.35 11.89 15.09
N PRO A 231 -14.22 11.66 13.77
CA PRO A 231 -15.37 11.40 12.91
C PRO A 231 -16.06 10.06 13.24
N VAL A 232 -17.40 10.05 13.25
CA VAL A 232 -18.19 8.83 13.42
C VAL A 232 -17.93 7.81 12.30
N ARG A 233 -17.98 6.53 12.69
CA ARG A 233 -17.76 5.39 11.79
C ARG A 233 -19.08 4.93 11.18
N ARG A 234 -19.01 4.26 10.03
CA ARG A 234 -20.19 3.68 9.39
C ARG A 234 -20.78 2.54 10.25
N LEU A 235 -22.10 2.57 10.51
CA LEU A 235 -22.84 1.50 11.17
C LEU A 235 -23.02 0.34 10.17
N GLY A 236 -22.89 -0.91 10.63
CA GLY A 236 -23.08 -2.08 9.77
C GLY A 236 -21.97 -2.38 8.76
N LEU A 237 -20.81 -1.72 8.85
CA LEU A 237 -19.58 -2.40 8.42
C LEU A 237 -19.45 -3.59 9.37
N GLN A 238 -19.84 -4.77 8.88
CA GLN A 238 -19.67 -6.03 9.58
C GLN A 238 -18.34 -5.97 10.33
N PRO A 239 -18.34 -6.18 11.66
CA PRO A 239 -17.10 -6.27 12.40
C PRO A 239 -16.12 -7.19 11.68
N LYS A 240 -14.82 -6.91 11.77
CA LYS A 240 -13.79 -7.56 10.94
C LYS A 240 -13.64 -9.05 11.30
N MET A 241 -14.61 -9.90 11.01
CA MET A 241 -14.73 -11.32 11.37
C MET A 241 -14.48 -11.70 12.85
N ILE A 242 -13.64 -10.99 13.62
CA ILE A 242 -13.39 -11.18 15.06
C ILE A 242 -14.63 -10.84 15.86
N ASP A 243 -15.34 -9.76 15.50
CA ASP A 243 -16.52 -9.31 16.25
C ASP A 243 -17.84 -9.85 15.65
N GLY A 244 -17.76 -10.90 14.82
CA GLY A 244 -18.91 -11.78 14.56
C GLY A 244 -19.20 -12.64 15.80
N ALA A 245 -20.33 -13.36 15.82
CA ALA A 245 -20.69 -14.25 16.92
C ALA A 245 -19.51 -15.21 17.23
N GLN A 246 -18.82 -14.96 18.35
CA GLN A 246 -17.57 -15.65 18.71
C GLN A 246 -17.77 -17.17 18.77
N GLU A 247 -18.96 -17.60 19.18
CA GLU A 247 -19.45 -18.98 19.17
C GLU A 247 -19.28 -19.66 17.80
N VAL A 248 -19.59 -18.97 16.70
CA VAL A 248 -19.47 -19.52 15.34
C VAL A 248 -18.01 -19.66 14.94
N LEU A 249 -17.13 -18.75 15.37
CA LEU A 249 -15.71 -18.78 15.01
C LEU A 249 -14.97 -19.95 15.66
N VAL A 250 -15.30 -20.25 16.92
CA VAL A 250 -14.68 -21.32 17.70
C VAL A 250 -15.44 -22.65 17.60
N ALA A 251 -16.46 -22.73 16.74
CA ALA A 251 -17.12 -23.99 16.44
C ALA A 251 -16.11 -25.04 15.95
N ASP A 252 -16.28 -26.26 16.48
CA ASP A 252 -15.43 -27.43 16.27
C ASP A 252 -13.96 -27.25 16.70
N VAL A 253 -13.68 -26.29 17.60
CA VAL A 253 -12.36 -26.07 18.19
C VAL A 253 -12.41 -26.49 19.67
N PRO A 254 -11.39 -27.19 20.21
CA PRO A 254 -11.37 -27.52 21.62
C PRO A 254 -11.45 -26.26 22.48
N GLN A 255 -12.26 -26.30 23.54
CA GLN A 255 -12.61 -25.10 24.31
C GLN A 255 -11.38 -24.37 24.84
N GLU A 256 -10.45 -25.12 25.44
CA GLU A 256 -9.25 -24.56 26.04
C GLU A 256 -8.25 -24.03 24.99
N TRP A 257 -8.12 -24.70 23.85
CA TRP A 257 -7.40 -24.19 22.69
C TRP A 257 -8.00 -22.87 22.18
N GLY A 258 -9.33 -22.79 22.04
CA GLY A 258 -10.03 -21.57 21.63
C GLY A 258 -9.78 -20.42 22.60
N ARG A 259 -9.84 -20.68 23.91
CA ARG A 259 -9.57 -19.69 24.95
C ARG A 259 -8.12 -19.17 24.90
N LEU A 260 -7.14 -20.06 24.78
CA LEU A 260 -5.72 -19.67 24.75
C LEU A 260 -5.30 -19.00 23.44
N THR A 261 -5.90 -19.38 22.30
CA THR A 261 -5.67 -18.68 21.03
C THR A 261 -6.25 -17.27 21.03
N ARG A 262 -7.41 -17.07 21.68
CA ARG A 262 -8.01 -15.74 21.93
C ARG A 262 -7.11 -14.92 22.85
N TYR A 263 -6.70 -15.48 23.98
CA TYR A 263 -5.77 -14.85 24.92
C TYR A 263 -4.47 -14.41 24.21
N TRP A 264 -3.86 -15.29 23.41
CA TRP A 264 -2.68 -14.96 22.62
C TRP A 264 -2.94 -13.83 21.62
N HIS A 265 -4.09 -13.83 20.93
CA HIS A 265 -4.44 -12.75 20.01
C HIS A 265 -4.53 -11.39 20.73
N ASP A 266 -5.12 -11.37 21.91
CA ASP A 266 -5.39 -10.12 22.63
C ASP A 266 -4.13 -9.58 23.33
N THR A 267 -3.21 -10.46 23.75
CA THR A 267 -1.94 -10.10 24.43
C THR A 267 -0.74 -9.94 23.49
N SER A 268 -0.74 -10.55 22.30
CA SER A 268 0.39 -10.49 21.37
C SER A 268 0.70 -9.06 20.91
N THR A 269 1.99 -8.72 20.92
CA THR A 269 2.53 -7.43 20.44
C THR A 269 2.66 -7.33 18.92
N LEU A 270 2.26 -8.37 18.18
CA LEU A 270 2.26 -8.34 16.73
C LEU A 270 1.23 -7.33 16.19
N ALA A 271 1.51 -6.78 15.01
CA ALA A 271 0.59 -5.88 14.33
C ALA A 271 -0.83 -6.49 14.21
N PRO A 272 -1.92 -5.71 14.37
CA PRO A 272 -3.29 -6.23 14.45
C PRO A 272 -3.68 -7.19 13.33
N ARG A 273 -3.25 -6.89 12.09
CA ARG A 273 -3.52 -7.75 10.93
C ARG A 273 -2.73 -9.07 10.96
N SER A 274 -1.53 -9.07 11.53
CA SER A 274 -0.68 -10.26 11.64
C SER A 274 -1.24 -11.22 12.68
N ARG A 275 -1.53 -10.73 13.90
CA ARG A 275 -2.15 -11.55 14.95
C ARG A 275 -3.51 -12.08 14.52
N LEU A 276 -4.32 -11.30 13.80
CA LEU A 276 -5.58 -11.77 13.24
C LEU A 276 -5.41 -12.92 12.24
N ARG A 277 -4.46 -12.81 11.30
CA ARG A 277 -4.18 -13.90 10.34
C ARG A 277 -3.69 -15.17 11.04
N MET A 278 -2.88 -15.02 12.07
CA MET A 278 -2.38 -16.13 12.87
C MET A 278 -3.50 -16.77 13.69
N TYR A 279 -4.34 -15.97 14.34
CA TYR A 279 -5.52 -16.44 15.08
C TYR A 279 -6.39 -17.36 14.23
N TYR A 280 -6.76 -16.96 13.00
CA TYR A 280 -7.54 -17.85 12.12
C TYR A 280 -6.82 -19.16 11.77
N ARG A 281 -5.49 -19.13 11.59
CA ARG A 281 -4.71 -20.35 11.33
C ARG A 281 -4.67 -21.25 12.56
N LEU A 282 -4.56 -20.68 13.75
CA LEU A 282 -4.59 -21.42 14.99
C LEU A 282 -5.95 -22.06 15.23
N LEU A 283 -7.05 -21.39 14.86
CA LEU A 283 -8.39 -22.01 14.86
C LEU A 283 -8.47 -23.16 13.86
N THR A 284 -7.90 -23.02 12.65
CA THR A 284 -7.78 -24.13 11.67
C THR A 284 -7.03 -25.33 12.26
N VAL A 285 -5.93 -25.09 12.99
CA VAL A 285 -5.22 -26.18 13.70
C VAL A 285 -6.08 -26.77 14.82
N GLY A 286 -6.81 -25.93 15.56
CA GLY A 286 -7.74 -26.37 16.59
C GLY A 286 -8.80 -27.33 16.05
N ARG A 287 -9.40 -27.04 14.89
CA ARG A 287 -10.36 -27.96 14.25
C ARG A 287 -9.76 -29.28 13.82
N TRP A 288 -8.54 -29.24 13.28
CA TRP A 288 -7.79 -30.47 13.00
C TRP A 288 -7.55 -31.28 14.28
N LEU A 289 -7.20 -30.61 15.38
CA LEU A 289 -6.95 -31.25 16.68
C LEU A 289 -8.23 -31.91 17.20
N GLN A 290 -9.36 -31.20 17.19
CA GLN A 290 -10.67 -31.74 17.59
C GLN A 290 -11.04 -33.00 16.79
N ALA A 291 -10.82 -32.97 15.48
CA ALA A 291 -11.21 -34.06 14.59
C ALA A 291 -10.30 -35.30 14.68
N THR A 292 -9.01 -35.12 14.97
CA THR A 292 -8.02 -36.21 14.92
C THR A 292 -7.54 -36.68 16.29
N ARG A 293 -7.64 -35.82 17.31
CA ARG A 293 -7.17 -36.03 18.68
C ARG A 293 -8.11 -35.36 19.69
N PRO A 294 -9.36 -35.82 19.82
CA PRO A 294 -10.36 -35.16 20.68
C PRO A 294 -9.99 -35.14 22.18
N HIS A 295 -9.08 -36.01 22.62
CA HIS A 295 -8.58 -36.04 24.00
C HIS A 295 -7.54 -34.94 24.32
N ILE A 296 -7.06 -34.21 23.31
CA ILE A 296 -6.12 -33.10 23.47
C ILE A 296 -6.88 -31.79 23.33
N GLU A 297 -7.26 -31.21 24.47
CA GLU A 297 -8.06 -29.98 24.50
C GLU A 297 -7.20 -28.73 24.64
N SER A 298 -6.00 -28.88 25.22
CA SER A 298 -5.13 -27.78 25.59
C SER A 298 -3.74 -27.87 24.95
N PRO A 299 -3.11 -26.73 24.59
CA PRO A 299 -1.68 -26.67 24.25
C PRO A 299 -0.76 -27.26 25.33
N VAL A 300 -1.19 -27.32 26.60
CA VAL A 300 -0.43 -27.92 27.72
C VAL A 300 -0.16 -29.41 27.47
N GLN A 301 -1.10 -30.11 26.82
CA GLN A 301 -1.01 -31.54 26.56
C GLN A 301 -0.16 -31.86 25.31
N TRP A 302 0.37 -30.85 24.61
CA TRP A 302 1.18 -31.07 23.41
C TRP A 302 2.59 -31.53 23.76
N ASN A 303 3.01 -32.60 23.09
CA ASN A 303 4.36 -33.14 23.11
C ASN A 303 4.98 -33.11 21.70
N ARG A 304 6.22 -33.61 21.57
CA ARG A 304 6.94 -33.66 20.28
C ARG A 304 6.20 -34.47 19.22
N THR A 305 5.49 -35.53 19.60
CA THR A 305 4.74 -36.39 18.69
C THR A 305 3.57 -35.62 18.06
N VAL A 306 2.73 -34.97 18.88
CA VAL A 306 1.60 -34.14 18.40
C VAL A 306 2.11 -32.99 17.53
N ALA A 307 3.23 -32.37 17.91
CA ALA A 307 3.84 -31.32 17.11
C ALA A 307 4.31 -31.83 15.73
N SER A 308 4.87 -33.04 15.65
CA SER A 308 5.29 -33.65 14.39
C SER A 308 4.11 -33.98 13.46
N GLU A 309 2.98 -34.41 14.03
CA GLU A 309 1.74 -34.65 13.29
C GLU A 309 1.15 -33.34 12.75
N ALA A 310 1.19 -32.27 13.55
CA ALA A 310 0.76 -30.94 13.11
C ALA A 310 1.64 -30.43 11.95
N VAL A 311 2.93 -30.75 11.93
CA VAL A 311 3.82 -30.46 10.79
C VAL A 311 3.39 -31.26 9.56
N ALA A 312 3.14 -32.56 9.70
CA ALA A 312 2.69 -33.42 8.60
C ALA A 312 1.34 -32.93 8.02
N MET A 313 0.39 -32.57 8.89
CA MET A 313 -0.87 -31.95 8.48
C MET A 313 -0.62 -30.65 7.72
N SER A 314 0.20 -29.76 8.26
CA SER A 314 0.48 -28.45 7.64
C SER A 314 1.11 -28.59 6.24
N VAL A 315 1.93 -29.61 6.02
CA VAL A 315 2.58 -29.89 4.74
C VAL A 315 1.59 -30.46 3.71
N ASN A 316 0.58 -31.20 4.14
CA ASN A 316 -0.40 -31.84 3.25
C ASN A 316 -1.72 -31.06 3.10
N LEU A 317 -1.90 -30.00 3.89
CA LEU A 317 -3.14 -29.24 3.98
C LEU A 317 -3.65 -28.73 2.62
N LYS A 318 -4.94 -28.95 2.36
CA LYS A 318 -5.70 -28.37 1.25
C LYS A 318 -6.38 -27.06 1.69
N CYS A 319 -6.67 -26.20 0.72
CA CYS A 319 -7.36 -24.95 1.01
C CYS A 319 -8.76 -25.24 1.57
N CYS A 320 -9.09 -24.63 2.70
CA CYS A 320 -10.36 -24.76 3.42
C CYS A 320 -10.68 -26.14 4.03
N GLU A 321 -9.73 -27.07 4.09
CA GLU A 321 -9.94 -28.42 4.64
C GLU A 321 -10.39 -28.42 6.12
N TRP A 322 -9.83 -27.52 6.94
CA TRP A 322 -10.23 -27.30 8.34
C TRP A 322 -10.84 -25.90 8.57
N SER A 323 -11.54 -25.38 7.56
CA SER A 323 -12.36 -24.18 7.68
C SER A 323 -13.78 -24.54 8.12
N LEU A 324 -14.50 -23.59 8.70
CA LEU A 324 -15.94 -23.76 8.99
C LEU A 324 -16.71 -24.13 7.70
N SER A 325 -17.60 -25.12 7.81
CA SER A 325 -18.37 -25.69 6.69
C SER A 325 -19.12 -24.63 5.87
N THR A 326 -19.66 -23.60 6.54
CA THR A 326 -20.36 -22.46 5.93
C THR A 326 -19.48 -21.56 5.07
N THR A 327 -18.15 -21.69 5.17
CA THR A 327 -17.18 -20.84 4.48
C THR A 327 -16.49 -21.55 3.32
N ALA A 328 -16.44 -22.89 3.32
CA ALA A 328 -15.71 -23.68 2.33
C ALA A 328 -16.26 -23.53 0.90
N SER A 329 -17.57 -23.42 0.73
CA SER A 329 -18.23 -23.23 -0.59
C SER A 329 -17.99 -21.85 -1.21
N ARG A 330 -17.53 -20.86 -0.42
CA ARG A 330 -17.36 -19.47 -0.87
C ARG A 330 -16.02 -19.20 -1.56
N PHE A 331 -15.09 -20.16 -1.54
CA PHE A 331 -13.73 -19.96 -2.06
C PHE A 331 -13.44 -20.85 -3.29
N PRO A 332 -13.08 -20.27 -4.45
CA PRO A 332 -12.82 -21.01 -5.69
C PRO A 332 -11.67 -22.04 -5.63
N ASN A 333 -10.83 -21.95 -4.60
CA ASN A 333 -9.69 -22.84 -4.41
C ASN A 333 -9.94 -23.91 -3.33
N SER A 334 -11.14 -23.99 -2.78
CA SER A 334 -11.50 -25.02 -1.79
C SER A 334 -11.16 -26.42 -2.30
N GLY A 335 -10.54 -27.25 -1.45
CA GLY A 335 -10.10 -28.60 -1.80
C GLY A 335 -8.80 -28.70 -2.61
N LYS A 336 -8.29 -27.60 -3.19
CA LYS A 336 -7.01 -27.60 -3.92
C LYS A 336 -5.81 -27.59 -2.96
N PRO A 337 -4.66 -28.19 -3.34
CA PRO A 337 -3.44 -28.15 -2.54
C PRO A 337 -3.04 -26.71 -2.16
N MET A 338 -2.71 -26.50 -0.89
CA MET A 338 -2.30 -25.18 -0.41
C MET A 338 -0.90 -24.80 -0.94
N GLN A 339 -0.71 -23.51 -1.23
CA GLN A 339 0.58 -22.96 -1.66
C GLN A 339 1.67 -23.13 -0.59
N ALA A 340 2.92 -23.38 -1.01
CA ALA A 340 4.04 -23.65 -0.11
C ALA A 340 4.24 -22.56 0.97
N ASN A 341 4.17 -21.28 0.58
CA ASN A 341 4.26 -20.16 1.51
C ASN A 341 3.13 -20.14 2.54
N SER A 342 1.91 -20.50 2.15
CA SER A 342 0.77 -20.56 3.08
C SER A 342 0.93 -21.69 4.11
N LYS A 343 1.53 -22.82 3.72
CA LYS A 343 1.89 -23.92 4.62
C LYS A 343 2.96 -23.50 5.63
N VAL A 344 4.02 -22.83 5.17
CA VAL A 344 5.05 -22.25 6.06
C VAL A 344 4.49 -21.24 7.04
N ASP A 345 3.53 -20.44 6.59
CA ASP A 345 2.82 -19.45 7.40
C ASP A 345 2.04 -20.10 8.57
N ILE A 346 1.54 -21.34 8.41
CA ILE A 346 0.90 -22.11 9.50
C ILE A 346 1.95 -22.57 10.51
N LEU A 347 3.05 -23.16 10.04
CA LEU A 347 4.17 -23.57 10.89
C LEU A 347 4.76 -22.39 11.67
N TYR A 348 4.85 -21.23 11.04
CA TYR A 348 5.25 -19.99 11.69
C TYR A 348 4.24 -19.56 12.77
N SER A 349 2.95 -19.72 12.51
CA SER A 349 1.89 -19.39 13.47
C SER A 349 1.98 -20.28 14.70
N LEU A 350 2.15 -21.59 14.52
CA LEU A 350 2.35 -22.56 15.60
C LEU A 350 3.61 -22.28 16.40
N ARG A 351 4.75 -22.08 15.73
CA ARG A 351 6.01 -21.74 16.39
C ARG A 351 5.87 -20.52 17.29
N THR A 352 5.25 -19.46 16.77
CA THR A 352 5.07 -18.20 17.49
C THR A 352 4.12 -18.38 18.68
N PHE A 353 2.99 -19.06 18.46
CA PHE A 353 1.99 -19.32 19.50
C PHE A 353 2.57 -20.09 20.68
N PHE A 354 3.20 -21.24 20.43
CA PHE A 354 3.80 -22.05 21.50
C PHE A 354 4.97 -21.36 22.19
N ARG A 355 5.85 -20.67 21.43
CA ARG A 355 6.95 -19.90 22.01
C ARG A 355 6.41 -18.82 22.95
N ASP A 356 5.41 -18.06 22.52
CA ASP A 356 4.84 -16.98 23.30
C ASP A 356 4.17 -17.50 24.58
N LEU A 357 3.33 -18.54 24.48
CA LEU A 357 2.71 -19.15 25.67
C LEU A 357 3.73 -19.74 26.65
N GLN A 358 4.81 -20.34 26.17
CA GLN A 358 5.90 -20.86 27.01
C GLN A 358 6.74 -19.75 27.66
N HIS A 359 6.96 -18.64 26.96
CA HIS A 359 7.68 -17.49 27.48
C HIS A 359 6.85 -16.69 28.50
N TRP A 360 5.55 -16.63 28.30
CA TRP A 360 4.60 -16.04 29.25
C TRP A 360 4.21 -16.99 30.39
N GLU A 361 4.83 -18.17 30.45
CA GLU A 361 4.62 -19.18 31.50
C GLU A 361 3.16 -19.63 31.63
N ILE A 362 2.37 -19.50 30.56
CA ILE A 362 0.98 -19.97 30.49
C ILE A 362 0.93 -21.49 30.31
N ILE A 363 1.95 -22.07 29.66
CA ILE A 363 2.08 -23.52 29.45
C ILE A 363 3.52 -23.97 29.77
N PRO A 364 3.72 -25.24 30.16
CA PRO A 364 5.05 -25.77 30.42
C PRO A 364 5.90 -25.86 29.14
N ARG A 365 7.23 -25.85 29.31
CA ARG A 365 8.20 -25.99 28.21
C ARG A 365 8.40 -27.46 27.81
N SER A 366 7.33 -28.12 27.36
CA SER A 366 7.33 -29.55 27.01
C SER A 366 8.15 -29.90 25.76
N PHE A 367 8.34 -28.96 24.84
CA PHE A 367 9.21 -29.09 23.67
C PHE A 367 9.67 -27.71 23.18
N ASP A 368 10.75 -27.66 22.40
CA ASP A 368 11.22 -26.43 21.74
C ASP A 368 10.43 -26.17 20.43
N PRO A 369 9.63 -25.08 20.35
CA PRO A 369 8.85 -24.76 19.16
C PRO A 369 9.70 -24.46 17.91
N HIS A 370 10.92 -23.93 18.07
CA HIS A 370 11.82 -23.63 16.96
C HIS A 370 12.33 -24.90 16.27
N VAL A 371 12.56 -25.96 17.06
CA VAL A 371 12.93 -27.27 16.56
C VAL A 371 11.70 -28.00 16.01
N ALA A 372 10.63 -28.10 16.80
CA ALA A 372 9.45 -28.90 16.44
C ALA A 372 8.75 -28.42 15.17
N PHE A 373 8.61 -27.10 14.97
CA PHE A 373 7.92 -26.55 13.81
C PHE A 373 8.88 -26.10 12.70
N ARG A 374 10.13 -26.59 12.67
CA ARG A 374 11.10 -26.22 11.64
C ARG A 374 10.54 -26.50 10.24
N VAL A 375 10.68 -25.53 9.32
CA VAL A 375 10.21 -25.70 7.94
C VAL A 375 10.97 -26.86 7.27
N PRO A 376 10.28 -27.88 6.74
CA PRO A 376 10.91 -29.00 6.04
C PRO A 376 11.72 -28.55 4.81
N ARG A 377 12.82 -29.25 4.52
CA ARG A 377 13.71 -28.92 3.37
C ARG A 377 12.97 -28.96 2.04
N SER A 378 12.12 -29.98 1.83
CA SER A 378 11.27 -30.11 0.65
C SER A 378 10.36 -28.90 0.45
N LEU A 379 9.69 -28.44 1.53
CA LEU A 379 8.83 -27.26 1.48
C LEU A 379 9.63 -25.97 1.25
N ARG A 380 10.82 -25.86 1.85
CA ARG A 380 11.72 -24.70 1.67
C ARG A 380 12.23 -24.60 0.23
N ALA A 381 12.55 -25.71 -0.42
CA ALA A 381 13.00 -25.73 -1.81
C ALA A 381 11.94 -25.20 -2.80
N LEU A 382 10.65 -25.34 -2.47
CA LEU A 382 9.55 -24.79 -3.27
C LEU A 382 9.39 -23.26 -3.11
N ILE A 383 10.05 -22.66 -2.12
CA ILE A 383 9.98 -21.23 -1.83
C ILE A 383 11.18 -20.55 -2.47
N GLY A 384 11.10 -20.40 -3.79
CA GLY A 384 12.06 -19.60 -4.57
C GLY A 384 11.72 -18.12 -4.54
N SER A 385 12.75 -17.28 -4.62
CA SER A 385 12.56 -15.85 -4.84
C SER A 385 12.38 -15.57 -6.32
N ASP A 386 11.12 -15.45 -6.73
CA ASP A 386 10.78 -15.12 -8.11
C ASP A 386 10.16 -13.71 -8.13
N PRO A 387 10.99 -12.65 -8.31
CA PRO A 387 10.48 -11.29 -8.41
C PRO A 387 9.59 -11.26 -9.65
N ARG A 388 8.29 -11.08 -9.44
CA ARG A 388 7.29 -11.01 -10.50
C ARG A 388 7.40 -9.70 -11.29
N VAL A 389 8.56 -9.47 -11.91
CA VAL A 389 8.82 -8.34 -12.80
C VAL A 389 7.88 -8.38 -14.00
N LEU A 390 7.60 -7.20 -14.54
CA LEU A 390 6.84 -7.01 -15.77
C LEU A 390 7.81 -7.02 -16.95
N ALA A 391 7.36 -7.49 -18.11
CA ALA A 391 8.14 -7.40 -19.34
C ALA A 391 8.34 -5.93 -19.74
N ASP A 392 9.45 -5.62 -20.41
CA ASP A 392 9.84 -4.22 -20.68
C ASP A 392 8.82 -3.48 -21.56
N ASP A 393 8.21 -4.15 -22.53
CA ASP A 393 7.14 -3.61 -23.38
C ASP A 393 5.87 -3.29 -22.58
N VAL A 394 5.47 -4.19 -21.68
CA VAL A 394 4.32 -4.00 -20.78
C VAL A 394 4.59 -2.86 -19.79
N TRP A 395 5.82 -2.80 -19.26
CA TRP A 395 6.24 -1.77 -18.32
C TRP A 395 6.28 -0.38 -18.96
N ALA A 396 6.83 -0.27 -20.17
CA ALA A 396 6.87 0.98 -20.93
C ALA A 396 5.44 1.50 -21.22
N LYS A 397 4.52 0.62 -21.64
CA LYS A 397 3.10 0.99 -21.85
C LYS A 397 2.42 1.46 -20.56
N LEU A 398 2.73 0.84 -19.42
CA LEU A 398 2.21 1.28 -18.12
C LEU A 398 2.76 2.64 -17.67
N ILE A 399 4.05 2.90 -17.89
CA ILE A 399 4.66 4.20 -17.64
C ILE A 399 3.96 5.26 -18.48
N TRP A 400 3.83 5.03 -19.79
CA TRP A 400 3.13 5.92 -20.70
C TRP A 400 1.69 6.19 -20.24
N ALA A 401 0.94 5.15 -19.87
CA ALA A 401 -0.43 5.31 -19.39
C ALA A 401 -0.50 6.09 -18.06
N GLY A 402 0.47 5.90 -17.16
CA GLY A 402 0.55 6.62 -15.90
C GLY A 402 0.80 8.11 -16.06
N LEU A 403 1.70 8.49 -16.97
CA LEU A 403 2.01 9.88 -17.29
C LEU A 403 0.83 10.58 -18.01
N ASN A 404 0.13 9.84 -18.87
CA ASN A 404 -0.92 10.40 -19.73
C ASN A 404 -2.34 10.21 -19.18
N ILE A 405 -2.51 9.81 -17.92
CA ILE A 405 -3.85 9.54 -17.37
C ILE A 405 -4.72 10.81 -17.34
N THR A 406 -5.97 10.65 -17.77
CA THR A 406 -6.98 11.70 -17.89
C THR A 406 -8.22 11.36 -17.06
N ALA A 407 -9.14 12.31 -16.95
CA ALA A 407 -10.43 12.05 -16.32
C ALA A 407 -11.26 11.02 -17.11
N ALA A 408 -11.11 10.88 -18.43
CA ALA A 408 -11.85 9.89 -19.20
C ALA A 408 -11.46 8.45 -18.83
N ASP A 409 -10.18 8.19 -18.53
CA ASP A 409 -9.69 6.85 -18.22
C ASP A 409 -10.22 6.31 -16.87
N LEU A 410 -10.71 7.21 -16.01
CA LEU A 410 -11.18 6.88 -14.68
C LEU A 410 -12.70 6.59 -14.65
N SER A 411 -13.41 6.84 -15.76
CA SER A 411 -14.85 6.54 -15.85
C SER A 411 -15.08 5.05 -15.73
N SER A 412 -15.56 4.70 -14.53
CA SER A 412 -15.97 3.39 -14.03
C SER A 412 -15.96 2.28 -15.07
N GLN A 413 -15.07 1.31 -14.86
CA GLN A 413 -15.19 -0.12 -15.23
C GLN A 413 -16.63 -0.51 -15.65
N GLY A 414 -16.98 -0.30 -16.91
CA GLY A 414 -18.22 -0.78 -17.53
C GLY A 414 -19.56 -0.22 -17.03
N SER A 415 -19.63 0.89 -16.29
CA SER A 415 -20.91 1.49 -15.89
C SER A 415 -21.10 2.88 -16.47
N THR A 416 -22.00 3.00 -17.45
CA THR A 416 -22.45 4.25 -18.08
C THR A 416 -23.31 5.13 -17.14
N ALA A 417 -23.62 4.66 -15.93
CA ALA A 417 -24.55 5.32 -15.01
C ALA A 417 -23.90 6.42 -14.13
N SER A 418 -22.57 6.59 -14.18
CA SER A 418 -21.91 7.70 -13.49
C SER A 418 -21.49 8.75 -14.52
N ASN A 419 -22.10 9.94 -14.47
CA ASN A 419 -21.80 11.09 -15.35
C ASN A 419 -20.34 11.57 -15.22
N GLY A 420 -19.34 10.77 -15.63
CA GLY A 420 -17.93 11.14 -15.67
C GLY A 420 -17.27 11.51 -14.33
N THR A 421 -17.83 11.14 -13.16
CA THR A 421 -17.36 11.67 -11.86
C THR A 421 -16.62 10.65 -10.97
N HIS A 422 -15.28 10.82 -10.83
CA HIS A 422 -14.36 9.90 -10.10
C HIS A 422 -14.09 10.29 -8.67
N TYR A 423 -14.04 9.31 -7.75
CA TYR A 423 -14.08 9.57 -6.31
C TYR A 423 -12.98 10.53 -5.85
N TYR A 424 -11.77 10.39 -6.42
CA TYR A 424 -10.61 11.25 -6.19
C TYR A 424 -10.40 12.20 -7.38
N PRO A 425 -9.88 13.42 -7.14
CA PRO A 425 -9.57 14.38 -8.19
C PRO A 425 -8.39 13.89 -9.05
N LEU A 426 -8.33 14.34 -10.31
CA LEU A 426 -7.32 13.89 -11.27
C LEU A 426 -5.87 14.14 -10.80
N PRO A 427 -5.52 15.31 -10.21
CA PRO A 427 -4.15 15.55 -9.73
C PRO A 427 -3.69 14.57 -8.65
N LEU A 428 -4.57 14.24 -7.69
CA LEU A 428 -4.29 13.18 -6.71
C LEU A 428 -4.02 11.84 -7.40
N VAL A 429 -4.85 11.49 -8.39
CA VAL A 429 -4.70 10.22 -9.13
C VAL A 429 -3.40 10.21 -9.93
N LYS A 430 -3.03 11.32 -10.58
CA LYS A 430 -1.74 11.47 -11.27
C LYS A 430 -0.56 11.30 -10.31
N ALA A 431 -0.59 12.00 -9.17
CA ALA A 431 0.43 11.86 -8.14
C ALA A 431 0.58 10.42 -7.66
N LEU A 432 -0.54 9.72 -7.42
CA LEU A 432 -0.54 8.31 -7.04
C LEU A 432 0.02 7.40 -8.16
N SER A 433 -0.40 7.58 -9.40
CA SER A 433 0.06 6.78 -10.55
C SER A 433 1.56 6.88 -10.73
N VAL A 434 2.08 8.11 -10.78
CA VAL A 434 3.51 8.37 -11.02
C VAL A 434 4.34 7.94 -9.82
N THR A 435 3.91 8.23 -8.59
CA THR A 435 4.60 7.72 -7.39
C THR A 435 4.70 6.19 -7.40
N TRP A 436 3.63 5.51 -7.81
CA TRP A 436 3.63 4.04 -7.92
C TRP A 436 4.62 3.53 -8.98
N LEU A 437 4.67 4.18 -10.15
CA LEU A 437 5.46 3.74 -11.30
C LEU A 437 6.95 4.11 -11.23
N PHE A 438 7.31 5.16 -10.49
CA PHE A 438 8.68 5.68 -10.48
C PHE A 438 9.37 5.55 -9.11
N ALA A 439 8.64 5.54 -7.99
CA ALA A 439 9.27 5.57 -6.67
C ALA A 439 9.53 4.18 -6.07
N GLY A 440 9.10 3.07 -6.69
CA GLY A 440 9.34 1.70 -6.20
C GLY A 440 8.97 1.46 -4.73
N LEU A 441 7.97 2.17 -4.22
CA LEU A 441 7.51 2.08 -2.84
C LEU A 441 6.57 0.90 -2.62
N ARG A 442 6.48 0.42 -1.38
CA ARG A 442 5.40 -0.50 -0.97
C ARG A 442 4.08 0.26 -0.95
N TRP A 443 2.99 -0.44 -1.19
CA TRP A 443 1.66 0.16 -1.15
C TRP A 443 1.35 0.85 0.20
N ASP A 444 1.78 0.26 1.31
CA ASP A 444 1.62 0.87 2.63
C ASP A 444 2.45 2.15 2.80
N GLU A 445 3.64 2.21 2.21
CA GLU A 445 4.50 3.40 2.22
C GLU A 445 3.86 4.53 1.40
N ILE A 446 3.36 4.24 0.18
CA ILE A 446 2.68 5.21 -0.69
C ILE A 446 1.49 5.85 0.03
N ARG A 447 0.64 5.03 0.68
CA ARG A 447 -0.55 5.53 1.39
C ARG A 447 -0.21 6.42 2.59
N ARG A 448 0.98 6.28 3.14
CA ARG A 448 1.42 6.98 4.36
C ARG A 448 2.46 8.07 4.10
N LEU A 449 2.71 8.42 2.84
CA LEU A 449 3.50 9.61 2.51
C LEU A 449 2.88 10.83 3.21
N ARG A 450 3.71 11.60 3.91
CA ARG A 450 3.31 12.82 4.61
C ARG A 450 3.26 13.99 3.65
N LEU A 451 2.46 15.00 3.95
CA LEU A 451 2.50 16.29 3.25
C LEU A 451 3.92 16.89 3.40
N GLY A 452 4.47 17.45 2.34
CA GLY A 452 5.85 17.94 2.30
C GLY A 452 6.90 16.82 2.27
N CYS A 453 6.56 15.65 1.73
CA CYS A 453 7.49 14.51 1.67
C CYS A 453 8.62 14.68 0.65
N ILE A 454 8.58 15.71 -0.20
CA ILE A 454 9.58 15.97 -1.24
C ILE A 454 10.54 17.09 -0.81
N ARG A 455 11.80 17.00 -1.23
CA ARG A 455 12.80 18.05 -1.10
C ARG A 455 13.63 18.11 -2.39
N TRP A 456 13.79 19.30 -2.94
CA TRP A 456 14.67 19.51 -4.09
C TRP A 456 16.08 19.78 -3.61
N GLN A 457 17.06 19.06 -4.14
CA GLN A 457 18.47 19.39 -3.97
C GLN A 457 18.99 20.10 -5.22
N GLU A 458 19.53 21.29 -5.01
CA GLU A 458 20.32 22.00 -6.00
C GLU A 458 21.72 21.40 -5.99
N SER A 459 22.15 20.81 -7.10
CA SER A 459 23.57 20.53 -7.31
C SER A 459 24.28 21.89 -7.33
N GLY A 460 25.35 22.07 -6.55
CA GLY A 460 26.03 23.35 -6.30
C GLY A 460 26.71 24.05 -7.48
N GLN A 461 26.20 23.88 -8.70
CA GLN A 461 26.53 24.67 -9.88
C GLN A 461 25.21 24.95 -10.60
N GLU A 462 25.00 26.21 -11.01
CA GLU A 462 23.84 26.69 -11.78
C GLU A 462 23.58 25.78 -12.99
N LYS A 463 22.70 24.79 -12.79
CA LYS A 463 22.29 23.82 -13.80
C LYS A 463 20.80 23.97 -14.04
N ALA A 464 20.40 23.69 -15.27
CA ALA A 464 19.03 23.88 -15.75
C ALA A 464 18.00 23.15 -14.86
N PRO A 465 16.72 23.59 -14.84
CA PRO A 465 15.66 23.04 -13.98
C PRO A 465 15.49 21.52 -14.02
N ASP A 466 15.92 20.87 -15.11
CA ASP A 466 15.84 19.43 -15.39
C ASP A 466 16.94 18.58 -14.75
N GLU A 467 17.98 19.19 -14.17
CA GLU A 467 19.08 18.45 -13.51
C GLU A 467 18.96 18.42 -11.97
N ARG A 468 17.86 18.93 -11.42
CA ARG A 468 17.61 18.89 -9.97
C ARG A 468 17.25 17.48 -9.50
N VAL A 469 17.83 17.03 -8.39
CA VAL A 469 17.49 15.74 -7.78
C VAL A 469 16.31 15.91 -6.82
N CYS A 470 15.23 15.15 -7.03
CA CYS A 470 14.11 15.09 -6.10
C CYS A 470 14.37 14.03 -5.03
N LEU A 471 14.43 14.43 -3.76
CA LEU A 471 14.49 13.53 -2.62
C LEU A 471 13.10 13.29 -2.06
N LEU A 472 12.70 12.01 -1.99
CA LEU A 472 11.45 11.57 -1.37
C LEU A 472 11.71 11.02 0.04
N SER A 473 11.04 11.61 1.02
CA SER A 473 11.02 11.19 2.42
C SER A 473 9.98 10.07 2.61
N VAL A 474 10.47 8.85 2.83
CA VAL A 474 9.64 7.65 2.99
C VAL A 474 9.40 7.38 4.48
N PRO A 475 8.13 7.18 4.91
CA PRO A 475 7.81 6.92 6.31
C PRO A 475 8.35 5.56 6.79
N VAL A 476 8.42 5.38 8.12
CA VAL A 476 8.84 4.13 8.77
C VAL A 476 8.16 2.93 8.12
N ASN A 477 8.93 1.94 7.67
CA ASN A 477 8.41 0.80 6.92
C ASN A 477 8.51 -0.51 7.71
N LYS A 478 8.25 -1.65 7.06
CA LYS A 478 8.21 -2.97 7.74
C LYS A 478 9.55 -3.32 8.40
N THR A 479 10.65 -2.87 7.83
CA THR A 479 11.99 -3.37 8.13
C THR A 479 12.97 -2.28 8.54
N SER A 480 12.73 -1.02 8.18
CA SER A 480 13.61 0.11 8.46
C SER A 480 12.84 1.31 8.98
N THR A 481 13.59 2.21 9.62
CA THR A 481 13.16 3.55 10.04
C THR A 481 12.76 4.40 8.83
N ALA A 482 12.25 5.61 9.07
CA ALA A 482 12.06 6.57 8.00
C ALA A 482 13.40 6.86 7.32
N PHE A 483 13.37 7.05 5.99
CA PHE A 483 14.57 7.28 5.19
C PHE A 483 14.23 8.15 3.98
N SER A 484 15.24 8.82 3.43
CA SER A 484 15.09 9.62 2.21
C SER A 484 15.78 8.93 1.04
N LYS A 485 15.23 9.10 -0.16
CA LYS A 485 15.84 8.53 -1.37
C LYS A 485 15.64 9.39 -2.61
N PRO A 486 16.55 9.33 -3.58
CA PRO A 486 16.35 10.00 -4.85
C PRO A 486 15.23 9.32 -5.67
N VAL A 487 14.42 10.14 -6.33
CA VAL A 487 13.39 9.74 -7.29
C VAL A 487 13.45 10.67 -8.50
N ASP A 488 12.82 10.23 -9.59
CA ASP A 488 12.69 11.03 -10.81
C ASP A 488 11.98 12.37 -10.53
N THR A 489 12.38 13.44 -11.23
CA THR A 489 11.83 14.79 -11.08
C THR A 489 10.33 14.84 -11.33
N VAL A 490 9.82 13.97 -12.23
CA VAL A 490 8.40 13.87 -12.51
C VAL A 490 7.59 13.52 -11.26
N VAL A 491 8.15 12.75 -10.32
CA VAL A 491 7.51 12.42 -9.04
C VAL A 491 7.35 13.67 -8.18
N GLY A 492 8.39 14.51 -8.11
CA GLY A 492 8.34 15.77 -7.37
C GLY A 492 7.28 16.71 -7.94
N GLN A 493 7.29 16.92 -9.26
CA GLN A 493 6.37 17.83 -9.94
C GLN A 493 4.89 17.47 -9.75
N VAL A 494 4.52 16.20 -9.89
CA VAL A 494 3.12 15.77 -9.69
C VAL A 494 2.69 15.81 -8.23
N ILE A 495 3.62 15.60 -7.30
CA ILE A 495 3.36 15.73 -5.87
C ILE A 495 3.09 17.21 -5.54
N GLU A 496 3.95 18.14 -5.97
CA GLU A 496 3.73 19.58 -5.78
C GLU A 496 2.42 20.05 -6.40
N ALA A 497 2.10 19.60 -7.61
CA ALA A 497 0.84 19.93 -8.26
C ALA A 497 -0.36 19.49 -7.42
N TRP A 498 -0.31 18.28 -6.86
CA TRP A 498 -1.35 17.83 -5.94
C TRP A 498 -1.34 18.59 -4.62
N GLU A 499 -0.20 18.87 -4.01
CA GLU A 499 -0.11 19.62 -2.75
C GLU A 499 -0.72 21.01 -2.86
N LYS A 500 -0.55 21.70 -4.00
CA LYS A 500 -1.16 23.01 -4.29
C LYS A 500 -2.69 22.97 -4.36
N GLU A 501 -3.25 21.89 -4.91
CA GLU A 501 -4.70 21.73 -5.07
C GLU A 501 -5.37 21.00 -3.89
N ARG A 502 -4.57 20.37 -3.03
CA ARG A 502 -5.07 19.54 -1.92
C ARG A 502 -5.83 20.41 -0.92
N PRO A 503 -7.10 20.09 -0.61
CA PRO A 503 -7.83 20.80 0.43
C PRO A 503 -7.16 20.65 1.79
N SER A 504 -7.23 21.70 2.61
CA SER A 504 -6.91 21.63 4.03
C SER A 504 -7.83 20.61 4.70
N GLN A 505 -7.24 19.67 5.45
CA GLN A 505 -7.90 18.48 5.97
C GLN A 505 -7.33 18.13 7.33
N MET A 506 -8.10 17.39 8.13
CA MET A 506 -7.65 16.97 9.47
C MET A 506 -6.38 16.11 9.42
N LYS A 507 -5.59 16.19 10.49
CA LYS A 507 -4.52 15.22 10.77
C LYS A 507 -5.13 13.86 11.08
N LEU A 508 -4.46 12.80 10.66
CA LEU A 508 -4.88 11.42 10.88
C LEU A 508 -3.78 10.67 11.62
N ILE A 509 -4.16 9.75 12.49
CA ILE A 509 -3.20 8.91 13.21
C ILE A 509 -2.52 7.95 12.22
N ASP A 510 -1.18 7.96 12.19
CA ASP A 510 -0.40 6.90 11.57
C ASP A 510 -0.42 5.66 12.46
N LEU A 511 -1.15 4.63 12.01
CA LEU A 511 -1.28 3.36 12.72
C LEU A 511 0.06 2.66 13.02
N LYS A 512 1.15 3.10 12.40
CA LYS A 512 2.48 2.55 12.62
C LYS A 512 3.32 3.32 13.61
N THR A 513 3.21 4.64 13.64
CA THR A 513 4.02 5.50 14.53
C THR A 513 3.21 6.07 15.70
N GLY A 514 1.87 6.03 15.63
CA GLY A 514 0.97 6.66 16.60
C GLY A 514 0.84 8.19 16.42
N GLU A 515 1.59 8.79 15.51
CA GLU A 515 1.65 10.24 15.34
C GLU A 515 0.45 10.78 14.54
N LEU A 516 0.00 11.99 14.88
CA LEU A 516 -0.95 12.76 14.08
C LEU A 516 -0.25 13.37 12.87
N VAL A 517 -0.59 12.90 11.67
CA VAL A 517 0.07 13.29 10.43
C VAL A 517 -0.92 13.80 9.38
N GLU A 518 -0.47 14.75 8.57
CA GLU A 518 -1.15 15.08 7.34
C GLU A 518 -0.66 14.17 6.23
N TYR A 519 -1.51 13.26 5.76
CA TYR A 519 -1.14 12.43 4.61
C TYR A 519 -1.22 13.22 3.31
N LEU A 520 -0.21 13.04 2.46
CA LEU A 520 -0.18 13.55 1.09
C LEU A 520 -1.42 13.08 0.32
N LEU A 521 -1.64 11.77 0.27
CA LEU A 521 -2.75 11.14 -0.44
C LEU A 521 -3.99 11.04 0.46
N ALA A 522 -4.61 12.20 0.75
CA ALA A 522 -5.84 12.32 1.51
C ALA A 522 -6.88 13.19 0.79
N TYR A 523 -8.14 12.78 0.85
CA TYR A 523 -9.25 13.53 0.28
C TYR A 523 -10.52 13.34 1.10
N ARG A 524 -11.27 14.43 1.36
CA ARG A 524 -12.45 14.46 2.25
C ARG A 524 -12.14 14.00 3.67
N SER A 525 -11.05 14.50 4.24
CA SER A 525 -10.55 14.19 5.59
C SER A 525 -10.39 12.68 5.80
N LYS A 526 -9.88 11.99 4.77
CA LYS A 526 -9.69 10.55 4.78
C LYS A 526 -8.46 10.17 3.96
N ALA A 527 -7.64 9.29 4.54
CA ALA A 527 -6.54 8.66 3.82
C ALA A 527 -7.04 7.85 2.60
N LEU A 528 -6.20 7.75 1.58
CA LEU A 528 -6.44 6.96 0.38
C LEU A 528 -6.94 5.55 0.70
N GLY A 529 -8.03 5.15 0.05
CA GLY A 529 -8.66 3.84 0.25
C GLY A 529 -7.71 2.69 -0.09
N TYR A 530 -7.58 1.73 0.84
CA TYR A 530 -6.62 0.62 0.74
C TYR A 530 -6.74 -0.21 -0.56
N ASN A 531 -7.93 -0.33 -1.12
CA ASN A 531 -8.16 -1.14 -2.33
C ASN A 531 -8.02 -0.34 -3.63
N TYR A 532 -7.90 0.99 -3.57
CA TYR A 532 -8.05 1.85 -4.75
C TYR A 532 -6.97 1.56 -5.81
N LEU A 533 -5.69 1.53 -5.42
CA LEU A 533 -4.59 1.29 -6.37
C LEU A 533 -4.76 -0.06 -7.09
N ASN A 534 -4.92 -1.15 -6.35
CA ASN A 534 -4.95 -2.50 -6.94
C ASN A 534 -6.28 -2.87 -7.63
N LYS A 535 -7.43 -2.34 -7.17
CA LYS A 535 -8.75 -2.71 -7.71
C LYS A 535 -9.31 -1.72 -8.73
N VAL A 536 -8.85 -0.47 -8.73
CA VAL A 536 -9.40 0.60 -9.59
C VAL A 536 -8.32 1.17 -10.50
N LEU A 537 -7.26 1.75 -9.93
CA LEU A 537 -6.28 2.52 -10.72
C LEU A 537 -5.42 1.64 -11.63
N ILE A 538 -4.84 0.55 -11.12
CA ILE A 538 -4.03 -0.36 -11.96
C ILE A 538 -4.85 -0.92 -13.14
N PRO A 539 -6.09 -1.42 -12.94
CA PRO A 539 -6.94 -1.82 -14.06
C PRO A 539 -7.22 -0.69 -15.07
N ALA A 540 -7.46 0.54 -14.61
CA ALA A 540 -7.67 1.69 -15.49
C ALA A 540 -6.41 2.01 -16.33
N LEU A 541 -5.24 1.96 -15.70
CA LEU A 541 -3.95 2.12 -16.39
C LEU A 541 -3.69 1.00 -17.41
N CYS A 542 -4.03 -0.25 -17.07
CA CYS A 542 -3.91 -1.37 -18.00
C CYS A 542 -4.84 -1.18 -19.22
N ALA A 543 -6.08 -0.76 -18.99
CA ALA A 543 -7.04 -0.48 -20.06
C ALA A 543 -6.54 0.64 -20.99
N LYS A 544 -6.04 1.74 -20.41
CA LYS A 544 -5.43 2.85 -21.17
C LYS A 544 -4.20 2.43 -21.96
N ALA A 545 -3.37 1.57 -21.38
CA ALA A 545 -2.17 1.02 -22.02
C ALA A 545 -2.49 -0.06 -23.09
N GLY A 546 -3.75 -0.48 -23.25
CA GLY A 546 -4.13 -1.56 -24.16
C GLY A 546 -3.55 -2.92 -23.75
N ILE A 547 -3.31 -3.15 -22.45
CA ILE A 547 -2.75 -4.41 -21.93
C ILE A 547 -3.73 -5.11 -20.98
N PRO A 548 -3.67 -6.45 -20.89
CA PRO A 548 -4.44 -7.19 -19.89
C PRO A 548 -4.03 -6.85 -18.45
N ASN A 549 -4.97 -6.90 -17.51
CA ASN A 549 -4.70 -6.69 -16.08
C ASN A 549 -4.01 -7.88 -15.38
N LYS A 550 -3.68 -8.94 -16.14
CA LYS A 550 -2.99 -10.16 -15.73
C LYS A 550 -2.06 -10.60 -16.85
N ASP A 551 -0.87 -11.07 -16.50
CA ASP A 551 0.05 -11.72 -17.43
C ASP A 551 0.25 -13.19 -17.03
N LEU A 552 1.19 -13.87 -17.68
CA LEU A 552 1.56 -15.27 -17.40
C LEU A 552 1.96 -15.50 -15.94
N ARG A 553 2.41 -14.44 -15.24
CA ARG A 553 2.86 -14.48 -13.83
C ARG A 553 1.79 -14.02 -12.85
N GLY A 554 0.57 -13.77 -13.36
CA GLY A 554 -0.62 -13.42 -12.60
C GLY A 554 -1.01 -11.95 -12.72
N ARG A 555 -1.88 -11.50 -11.80
CA ARG A 555 -2.44 -10.14 -11.81
C ARG A 555 -1.35 -9.08 -11.62
N ILE A 556 -1.45 -7.98 -12.36
CA ILE A 556 -0.62 -6.80 -12.16
C ILE A 556 -1.03 -6.16 -10.82
N THR A 557 -0.06 -5.98 -9.91
CA THR A 557 -0.32 -5.44 -8.56
C THR A 557 0.70 -4.37 -8.20
N SER A 558 0.35 -3.59 -7.18
CA SER A 558 1.20 -2.54 -6.61
C SER A 558 2.65 -2.99 -6.33
N HIS A 559 2.84 -4.23 -5.85
CA HIS A 559 4.16 -4.75 -5.54
C HIS A 559 5.00 -5.11 -6.78
N ARG A 560 4.38 -5.40 -7.93
CA ARG A 560 5.11 -5.79 -9.14
C ARG A 560 5.93 -4.64 -9.71
N ALA A 561 5.41 -3.41 -9.69
CA ALA A 561 6.16 -2.21 -10.07
C ALA A 561 7.46 -2.08 -9.27
N ARG A 562 7.38 -2.21 -7.94
CA ARG A 562 8.57 -2.21 -7.07
C ARG A 562 9.58 -3.28 -7.47
N SER A 563 9.12 -4.50 -7.76
CA SER A 563 10.00 -5.57 -8.23
C SER A 563 10.66 -5.22 -9.56
N THR A 564 9.90 -4.71 -10.53
CA THR A 564 10.41 -4.30 -11.84
C THR A 564 11.49 -3.23 -11.70
N ILE A 565 11.22 -2.14 -10.97
CA ILE A 565 12.16 -1.04 -10.79
C ILE A 565 13.44 -1.51 -10.09
N ALA A 566 13.32 -2.30 -9.01
CA ALA A 566 14.49 -2.82 -8.30
C ALA A 566 15.38 -3.68 -9.21
N THR A 567 14.77 -4.56 -10.01
CA THR A 567 15.50 -5.40 -10.95
C THR A 567 16.10 -4.59 -12.11
N GLN A 568 15.43 -3.54 -12.58
CA GLN A 568 15.94 -2.64 -13.62
C GLN A 568 17.12 -1.80 -13.10
N LEU A 569 17.02 -1.19 -11.92
CA LEU A 569 18.13 -0.44 -11.29
C LEU A 569 19.37 -1.33 -11.08
N PHE A 570 19.16 -2.58 -10.67
CA PHE A 570 20.26 -3.52 -10.52
C PHE A 570 20.83 -3.98 -11.86
N ASN A 571 20.02 -4.14 -12.91
CA ASN A 571 20.47 -4.62 -14.22
C ASN A 571 20.73 -3.51 -15.26
N ALA A 572 20.73 -2.24 -14.84
CA ALA A 572 20.98 -1.10 -15.72
C ALA A 572 22.39 -1.15 -16.33
N ARG A 573 22.61 -0.37 -17.40
CA ARG A 573 23.92 -0.22 -18.04
C ARG A 573 24.97 0.26 -17.03
N GLU A 574 24.60 1.23 -16.21
CA GLU A 574 25.34 1.70 -15.04
C GLU A 574 24.54 1.27 -13.81
N PRO A 575 24.79 0.05 -13.28
CA PRO A 575 23.94 -0.54 -12.28
C PRO A 575 24.23 0.02 -10.89
N MET A 576 23.19 0.16 -10.09
CA MET A 576 23.34 0.28 -8.64
C MET A 576 23.83 -1.06 -8.06
N SER A 577 24.77 -1.00 -7.13
CA SER A 577 25.21 -2.13 -6.32
C SER A 577 24.07 -2.70 -5.48
N LEU A 578 24.24 -3.93 -4.97
CA LEU A 578 23.24 -4.57 -4.13
C LEU A 578 22.90 -3.73 -2.87
N PHE A 579 23.91 -3.09 -2.28
CA PHE A 579 23.75 -2.26 -1.08
C PHE A 579 23.07 -0.92 -1.37
N GLU A 580 23.32 -0.32 -2.54
CA GLU A 580 22.62 0.89 -2.95
C GLU A 580 21.14 0.59 -3.26
N VAL A 581 20.85 -0.51 -3.96
CA VAL A 581 19.45 -0.96 -4.16
C VAL A 581 18.80 -1.30 -2.82
N GLN A 582 19.54 -1.90 -1.88
CA GLN A 582 19.05 -2.17 -0.52
C GLN A 582 18.66 -0.87 0.19
N ALA A 583 19.51 0.15 0.15
CA ALA A 583 19.24 1.47 0.75
C ALA A 583 18.04 2.15 0.08
N TRP A 584 18.00 2.16 -1.26
CA TRP A 584 16.90 2.75 -2.02
C TRP A 584 15.55 2.06 -1.80
N LEU A 585 15.56 0.75 -1.55
CA LEU A 585 14.37 -0.03 -1.19
C LEU A 585 14.02 0.06 0.31
N GLY A 586 14.93 0.55 1.16
CA GLY A 586 14.75 0.57 2.62
C GLY A 586 14.77 -0.83 3.24
N HIS A 587 15.58 -1.75 2.72
CA HIS A 587 15.73 -3.09 3.29
C HIS A 587 16.79 -3.12 4.39
N LYS A 588 16.48 -3.76 5.53
CA LYS A 588 17.45 -3.93 6.62
C LYS A 588 18.49 -5.01 6.31
N ASN A 589 18.08 -6.10 5.66
CA ASN A 589 18.92 -7.26 5.41
C ASN A 589 19.18 -7.43 3.90
N PRO A 590 20.44 -7.60 3.46
CA PRO A 590 20.78 -7.77 2.04
C PRO A 590 20.11 -8.99 1.38
N SER A 591 19.87 -10.06 2.15
CA SER A 591 19.21 -11.29 1.66
C SER A 591 17.82 -11.04 1.07
N THR A 592 17.10 -10.03 1.58
CA THR A 592 15.79 -9.64 1.02
C THR A 592 15.91 -8.88 -0.30
N THR A 593 17.03 -8.17 -0.50
CA THR A 593 17.34 -7.46 -1.75
C THR A 593 17.85 -8.42 -2.82
N GLN A 594 18.57 -9.49 -2.45
CA GLN A 594 19.04 -10.53 -3.37
C GLN A 594 17.90 -11.12 -4.23
N HIS A 595 16.68 -11.15 -3.70
CA HIS A 595 15.48 -11.56 -4.45
C HIS A 595 15.23 -10.75 -5.72
N TYR A 596 15.69 -9.50 -5.79
CA TYR A 596 15.56 -8.62 -6.96
C TYR A 596 16.80 -8.63 -7.86
N ALA A 597 17.90 -9.23 -7.39
CA ALA A 597 19.22 -9.22 -8.00
C ALA A 597 19.47 -10.42 -8.92
N LYS A 598 18.41 -10.99 -9.53
CA LYS A 598 18.58 -12.02 -10.55
C LYS A 598 19.28 -11.38 -11.76
N LEU A 599 20.49 -11.83 -12.04
CA LEU A 599 21.29 -11.34 -13.15
C LEU A 599 20.62 -11.74 -14.47
N ASN A 600 20.45 -10.77 -15.36
CA ASN A 600 20.12 -11.06 -16.75
C ASN A 600 21.33 -11.79 -17.39
N PRO A 601 21.15 -12.87 -18.16
CA PRO A 601 22.24 -13.53 -18.88
C PRO A 601 23.20 -12.56 -19.58
N SER A 602 22.68 -11.53 -20.25
CA SER A 602 23.52 -10.52 -20.92
C SER A 602 24.42 -9.73 -19.95
N LYS A 603 23.95 -9.43 -18.75
CA LYS A 603 24.75 -8.76 -17.71
C LYS A 603 25.81 -9.71 -17.15
N LEU A 604 25.46 -10.99 -16.96
CA LEU A 604 26.42 -12.00 -16.52
C LEU A 604 27.53 -12.16 -17.56
N THR A 605 27.18 -12.26 -18.85
CA THR A 605 28.14 -12.30 -19.97
C THR A 605 29.06 -11.08 -19.96
N LYS A 606 28.51 -9.86 -19.93
CA LYS A 606 29.34 -8.63 -19.86
C LYS A 606 30.22 -8.54 -18.62
N SER A 607 29.71 -8.99 -17.47
CA SER A 607 30.48 -8.98 -16.22
C SER A 607 31.59 -10.03 -16.25
N TYR A 608 31.34 -11.19 -16.88
CA TYR A 608 32.31 -12.24 -17.11
C TYR A 608 33.40 -11.82 -18.11
N GLU A 609 33.00 -11.17 -19.22
CA GLU A 609 33.92 -10.53 -20.18
C GLU A 609 34.78 -9.45 -19.51
N LYS A 610 34.15 -8.50 -18.79
CA LYS A 610 34.86 -7.42 -18.09
C LYS A 610 35.76 -7.92 -16.97
N ALA A 611 35.44 -9.05 -16.34
CA ALA A 611 36.33 -9.69 -15.37
C ALA A 611 37.66 -10.12 -16.04
N GLY A 612 37.68 -10.24 -17.36
CA GLY A 612 38.85 -10.63 -18.14
C GLY A 612 39.32 -12.02 -17.75
N TYR A 613 38.44 -12.90 -17.25
CA TYR A 613 38.83 -14.22 -16.77
C TYR A 613 39.53 -15.03 -17.86
N PHE A 614 39.02 -14.96 -19.08
CA PHE A 614 39.62 -15.64 -20.24
C PHE A 614 40.97 -15.03 -20.63
N GLU A 615 41.05 -13.69 -20.72
CA GLU A 615 42.27 -12.97 -21.08
C GLU A 615 43.38 -13.06 -20.01
N ARG A 616 43.03 -13.03 -18.73
CA ARG A 616 43.98 -13.17 -17.61
C ARG A 616 44.58 -14.57 -17.53
N ASN A 617 43.82 -15.59 -17.89
CA ASN A 617 44.31 -16.97 -17.89
C ASN A 617 45.14 -17.31 -19.14
N ILE A 618 44.95 -16.59 -20.26
CA ILE A 618 45.73 -16.80 -21.50
C ILE A 618 47.02 -15.98 -21.55
N ARG A 619 47.11 -14.85 -20.84
CA ARG A 619 48.35 -14.05 -20.72
C ARG A 619 49.53 -14.77 -20.02
N ALA A 620 49.37 -16.03 -19.63
CA ALA A 620 50.44 -16.80 -19.01
C ALA A 620 51.39 -17.46 -20.01
N ILE A 621 50.96 -17.90 -21.20
CA ILE A 621 51.87 -18.27 -22.30
C ILE A 621 51.15 -18.18 -23.66
N GLU A 622 51.67 -17.42 -24.63
CA GLU A 622 51.27 -17.56 -26.04
C GLU A 622 51.83 -18.89 -26.57
N VAL A 623 50.94 -19.88 -26.76
CA VAL A 623 51.27 -21.18 -27.35
C VAL A 623 51.08 -21.10 -28.86
N LEU A 624 52.16 -21.27 -29.61
CA LEU A 624 52.15 -21.42 -31.06
C LEU A 624 51.98 -22.91 -31.41
N ILE A 625 51.11 -23.22 -32.36
CA ILE A 625 50.82 -24.58 -32.81
C ILE A 625 51.17 -24.68 -34.29
N ASP A 626 52.05 -25.60 -34.65
CA ASP A 626 52.34 -25.95 -36.04
C ASP A 626 51.26 -26.91 -36.56
N GLN A 627 50.29 -26.35 -37.30
CA GLN A 627 49.14 -27.10 -37.78
C GLN A 627 49.48 -28.08 -38.90
N ASP A 628 50.59 -27.90 -39.61
CA ASP A 628 50.96 -28.76 -40.74
C ASP A 628 51.57 -30.08 -40.24
N VAL A 629 52.36 -30.04 -39.16
CA VAL A 629 52.86 -31.25 -38.47
C VAL A 629 51.69 -32.08 -37.92
N VAL A 630 50.70 -31.41 -37.31
CA VAL A 630 49.48 -32.07 -36.78
C VAL A 630 48.65 -32.68 -37.91
N ARG A 631 48.42 -31.95 -39.00
CA ARG A 631 47.60 -32.44 -40.14
C ARG A 631 48.25 -33.59 -40.89
N LYS A 632 49.59 -33.62 -40.97
CA LYS A 632 50.35 -34.69 -41.62
C LYS A 632 50.53 -35.94 -40.73
N GLY A 633 50.05 -35.91 -39.48
CA GLY A 633 50.14 -37.04 -38.54
C GLY A 633 51.55 -37.27 -37.99
N LEU A 634 52.44 -36.28 -38.10
CA LEU A 634 53.86 -36.37 -37.69
C LEU A 634 54.11 -35.90 -36.25
N ALA A 635 53.05 -35.61 -35.50
CA ALA A 635 53.10 -35.10 -34.12
C ALA A 635 53.83 -36.02 -33.10
N ALA A 636 54.08 -37.29 -33.45
CA ALA A 636 54.87 -38.22 -32.65
C ALA A 636 56.39 -38.13 -32.91
N GLN A 637 56.79 -37.50 -34.01
CA GLN A 637 58.18 -37.42 -34.48
C GLN A 637 58.72 -35.98 -34.44
N GLU A 638 57.85 -34.98 -34.60
CA GLU A 638 58.22 -33.56 -34.63
C GLU A 638 57.43 -32.76 -33.58
N SER A 639 58.08 -31.73 -33.02
CA SER A 639 57.44 -30.83 -32.04
C SER A 639 56.42 -29.93 -32.75
N TRP A 640 55.17 -30.00 -32.32
CA TRP A 640 54.06 -29.26 -32.93
C TRP A 640 53.48 -28.17 -32.01
N LYS A 641 53.92 -28.14 -30.74
CA LYS A 641 53.48 -27.21 -29.70
C LYS A 641 54.68 -26.43 -29.16
N PHE A 642 54.62 -25.10 -29.26
CA PHE A 642 55.71 -24.21 -28.89
C PHE A 642 55.23 -23.14 -27.92
N PHE A 643 55.88 -23.02 -26.78
CA PHE A 643 55.65 -21.97 -25.79
C PHE A 643 56.65 -20.83 -26.02
N ASP A 644 56.19 -19.61 -26.32
CA ASP A 644 57.09 -18.48 -26.58
C ASP A 644 57.73 -17.93 -25.29
N LEU A 645 59.08 -17.92 -25.24
CA LEU A 645 59.90 -17.41 -24.14
C LEU A 645 60.53 -16.03 -24.46
N GLY A 646 60.16 -15.40 -25.59
CA GLY A 646 60.76 -14.18 -26.10
C GLY A 646 62.02 -14.45 -26.94
N HIS A 647 63.06 -15.01 -26.31
CA HIS A 647 64.36 -15.31 -26.95
C HIS A 647 64.44 -16.68 -27.66
N GLY A 648 63.39 -17.50 -27.52
CA GLY A 648 63.28 -18.85 -28.08
C GLY A 648 61.92 -19.45 -27.75
N TYR A 649 61.73 -20.72 -28.10
CA TYR A 649 60.54 -21.50 -27.82
C TYR A 649 60.86 -22.67 -26.87
N CYS A 650 59.90 -23.06 -26.04
CA CYS A 650 59.92 -24.31 -25.31
C CYS A 650 58.97 -25.32 -25.96
N THR A 651 59.44 -26.53 -26.23
CA THR A 651 58.65 -27.63 -26.82
C THR A 651 58.15 -28.63 -25.77
N TYR A 652 58.44 -28.41 -24.49
CA TYR A 652 58.00 -29.30 -23.42
C TYR A 652 56.50 -29.15 -23.17
N ASP A 653 55.73 -30.22 -23.35
CA ASP A 653 54.27 -30.20 -23.30
C ASP A 653 53.68 -29.72 -21.96
N PHE A 654 54.40 -29.94 -20.86
CA PHE A 654 54.04 -29.57 -19.48
C PHE A 654 54.88 -28.39 -18.95
N PHE A 655 55.14 -27.40 -19.80
CA PHE A 655 55.92 -26.21 -19.44
C PHE A 655 55.42 -25.51 -18.16
N ASP A 656 54.11 -25.53 -17.89
CA ASP A 656 53.48 -24.97 -16.68
C ASP A 656 54.00 -25.60 -15.37
N GLN A 657 54.47 -26.85 -15.44
CA GLN A 657 54.99 -27.63 -14.30
C GLN A 657 56.52 -27.63 -14.24
N CYS A 658 57.21 -26.95 -15.16
CA CYS A 658 58.67 -26.92 -15.20
C CYS A 658 59.27 -26.08 -14.06
N LEU A 659 60.08 -26.72 -13.20
CA LEU A 659 60.80 -26.07 -12.09
C LEU A 659 61.86 -25.07 -12.58
N HIS A 660 62.34 -25.20 -13.82
CA HIS A 660 63.43 -24.41 -14.40
C HIS A 660 62.96 -23.39 -15.45
N ARG A 661 61.69 -22.97 -15.42
CA ARG A 661 61.07 -22.07 -16.42
C ARG A 661 61.77 -20.71 -16.65
N MET A 662 62.74 -20.35 -15.82
CA MET A 662 63.55 -19.13 -15.92
C MET A 662 65.00 -19.36 -16.38
N ALA A 663 65.40 -20.60 -16.66
CA ALA A 663 66.75 -21.00 -17.06
C ALA A 663 66.72 -22.01 -18.22
N CYS A 664 65.98 -21.69 -19.29
CA CYS A 664 65.67 -22.64 -20.36
C CYS A 664 66.80 -22.86 -21.37
N ALA A 665 67.78 -21.96 -21.49
CA ALA A 665 68.77 -21.98 -22.59
C ALA A 665 69.64 -23.25 -22.65
N GLN A 666 69.77 -23.98 -21.54
CA GLN A 666 70.52 -25.24 -21.45
C GLN A 666 69.62 -26.49 -21.57
N CYS A 667 68.29 -26.31 -21.59
CA CYS A 667 67.32 -27.39 -21.64
C CYS A 667 67.22 -28.01 -23.04
N SER A 668 67.05 -29.34 -23.12
CA SER A 668 66.86 -30.06 -24.38
C SER A 668 65.56 -29.70 -25.11
N PHE A 669 64.57 -29.18 -24.38
CA PHE A 669 63.29 -28.74 -24.95
C PHE A 669 63.31 -27.27 -25.43
N TYR A 670 64.45 -26.60 -25.35
CA TYR A 670 64.59 -25.21 -25.81
C TYR A 670 65.01 -25.15 -27.29
N VAL A 671 64.26 -24.36 -28.07
CA VAL A 671 64.51 -24.11 -29.49
C VAL A 671 64.77 -22.62 -29.68
N ALA A 672 65.93 -22.26 -30.24
CA ALA A 672 66.28 -20.86 -30.46
C ALA A 672 65.48 -20.27 -31.65
N LYS A 673 65.10 -18.99 -31.57
CA LYS A 673 64.56 -18.25 -32.71
C LYS A 673 65.70 -17.79 -33.62
N GLU A 674 65.51 -17.86 -34.93
CA GLU A 674 66.50 -17.38 -35.91
C GLU A 674 66.82 -15.89 -35.74
N SER A 675 65.81 -15.08 -35.42
CA SER A 675 65.96 -13.62 -35.22
C SER A 675 66.85 -13.25 -34.03
N THR A 676 67.15 -14.19 -33.13
CA THR A 676 67.95 -13.96 -31.92
C THR A 676 69.43 -14.32 -32.12
N ARG A 677 69.82 -14.82 -33.29
CA ARG A 677 71.20 -15.25 -33.61
C ARG A 677 72.26 -14.19 -33.35
N ALA A 678 71.99 -12.94 -33.74
CA ALA A 678 72.93 -11.83 -33.56
C ALA A 678 73.20 -11.52 -32.07
N GLN A 679 72.15 -11.56 -31.25
CA GLN A 679 72.26 -11.35 -29.80
C GLN A 679 73.00 -12.51 -29.10
N MET A 680 72.83 -13.74 -29.58
CA MET A 680 73.58 -14.90 -29.05
C MET A 680 75.08 -14.83 -29.39
N LEU A 681 75.45 -14.33 -30.57
CA LEU A 681 76.85 -14.11 -30.95
C LEU A 681 77.50 -13.01 -30.12
N GLU A 682 76.77 -11.92 -29.86
CA GLU A 682 77.21 -10.83 -28.98
C GLU A 682 77.42 -11.33 -27.54
N ALA A 683 76.46 -12.07 -26.99
CA ALA A 683 76.56 -12.66 -25.65
C ALA A 683 77.75 -13.63 -25.52
N LYS A 684 77.97 -14.49 -26.52
CA LYS A 684 79.16 -15.38 -26.58
C LYS A 684 80.46 -14.55 -26.56
N THR A 685 80.51 -13.48 -27.35
CA THR A 685 81.68 -12.60 -27.43
C THR A 685 81.94 -11.90 -26.10
N ASN A 686 80.89 -11.46 -25.41
CA ASN A 686 80.98 -10.85 -24.08
C ASN A 686 81.48 -11.85 -23.01
N LEU A 687 81.05 -13.11 -23.04
CA LEU A 687 81.55 -14.14 -22.14
C LEU A 687 83.02 -14.50 -22.42
N LEU A 688 83.42 -14.59 -23.69
CA LEU A 688 84.82 -14.77 -24.07
C LEU A 688 85.70 -13.62 -23.57
N ARG A 689 85.18 -12.39 -23.65
CA ARG A 689 85.85 -11.18 -23.14
C ARG A 689 85.93 -11.18 -21.61
N MET A 690 84.87 -11.54 -20.90
CA MET A 690 84.90 -11.68 -19.42
C MET A 690 85.94 -12.72 -18.98
N ARG A 691 86.05 -13.85 -19.69
CA ARG A 691 87.07 -14.88 -19.42
C ARG A 691 88.50 -14.37 -19.63
N GLN A 692 88.72 -13.42 -20.55
CA GLN A 692 90.05 -12.92 -20.92
C GLN A 692 90.47 -11.66 -20.15
N GLU A 693 89.53 -10.79 -19.78
CA GLU A 693 89.81 -9.45 -19.24
C GLU A 693 89.60 -9.34 -17.72
N ILE A 694 88.83 -10.26 -17.10
CA ILE A 694 88.47 -10.19 -15.68
C ILE A 694 89.07 -11.40 -14.94
N PRO A 695 89.77 -11.22 -13.81
CA PRO A 695 90.20 -12.34 -12.98
C PRO A 695 88.97 -12.95 -12.28
N LEU A 696 88.52 -14.10 -12.76
CA LEU A 696 87.36 -14.85 -12.25
C LEU A 696 87.80 -15.88 -11.20
N SER A 697 86.98 -16.09 -10.16
CA SER A 697 87.15 -17.23 -9.25
C SER A 697 86.81 -18.55 -9.94
N GLU A 698 87.32 -19.69 -9.45
CA GLU A 698 87.01 -21.02 -10.01
C GLU A 698 85.51 -21.28 -10.27
N PRO A 699 84.57 -20.97 -9.36
CA PRO A 699 83.14 -21.16 -9.64
C PRO A 699 82.59 -20.19 -10.71
N GLU A 700 83.12 -18.97 -10.79
CA GLU A 700 82.71 -18.00 -11.83
C GLU A 700 83.26 -18.39 -13.20
N LEU A 701 84.48 -18.92 -13.25
CA LEU A 701 85.09 -19.44 -14.47
C LEU A 701 84.32 -20.65 -15.00
N ALA A 702 83.95 -21.59 -14.11
CA ALA A 702 83.09 -22.73 -14.47
C ALA A 702 81.73 -22.26 -15.03
N ALA A 703 81.10 -21.26 -14.42
CA ALA A 703 79.84 -20.71 -14.90
C ALA A 703 79.97 -20.01 -16.28
N VAL A 704 81.10 -19.33 -16.54
CA VAL A 704 81.39 -18.71 -17.84
C VAL A 704 81.66 -19.77 -18.91
N GLU A 705 82.38 -20.85 -18.58
CA GLU A 705 82.63 -21.97 -19.48
C GLU A 705 81.36 -22.74 -19.84
N ASP A 706 80.51 -23.02 -18.84
CA ASP A 706 79.20 -23.63 -19.04
C ASP A 706 78.28 -22.73 -19.90
N GLY A 707 78.34 -21.41 -19.69
CA GLY A 707 77.64 -20.42 -20.50
C GLY A 707 78.12 -20.42 -21.96
N LEU A 708 79.44 -20.45 -22.18
CA LEU A 708 80.04 -20.52 -23.53
C LEU A 708 79.63 -21.79 -24.26
N ALA A 709 79.70 -22.95 -23.59
CA ALA A 709 79.28 -24.23 -24.16
C ALA A 709 77.79 -24.23 -24.54
N ALA A 710 76.94 -23.64 -23.69
CA ALA A 710 75.51 -23.49 -23.97
C ALA A 710 75.25 -22.61 -25.21
N TYR A 711 75.90 -21.45 -25.31
CA TYR A 711 75.76 -20.58 -26.48
C TYR A 711 76.33 -21.20 -27.75
N GLU A 712 77.43 -21.95 -27.66
CA GLU A 712 77.97 -22.69 -28.81
C GLU A 712 77.01 -23.73 -29.34
N LYS A 713 76.38 -24.51 -28.45
CA LYS A 713 75.35 -25.47 -28.82
C LYS A 713 74.15 -24.79 -29.48
N LEU A 714 73.69 -23.65 -28.94
CA LEU A 714 72.57 -22.90 -29.51
C LEU A 714 72.91 -22.29 -30.87
N ILE A 715 74.12 -21.77 -31.06
CA ILE A 715 74.60 -21.24 -32.35
C ILE A 715 74.72 -22.37 -33.38
N ALA A 716 75.22 -23.54 -32.99
CA ALA A 716 75.31 -24.71 -33.86
C ALA A 716 73.93 -25.18 -34.32
N ASN A 717 72.94 -25.23 -33.43
CA ASN A 717 71.55 -25.56 -33.77
C ASN A 717 70.93 -24.57 -34.79
N LEU A 718 71.46 -23.35 -34.91
CA LEU A 718 71.03 -22.36 -35.91
C LEU A 718 71.79 -22.48 -37.24
N GLN A 719 72.82 -23.32 -37.37
CA GLN A 719 73.61 -23.46 -38.60
C GLN A 719 72.92 -24.29 -39.69
N ASP A 720 71.96 -25.15 -39.32
CA ASP A 720 71.29 -26.08 -40.25
C ASP A 720 70.03 -25.52 -40.94
N VAL A 721 69.81 -24.21 -40.92
CA VAL A 721 68.75 -23.57 -41.71
C VAL A 721 69.35 -22.90 -42.97
N PRO A 722 69.05 -23.37 -44.19
CA PRO A 722 69.60 -22.78 -45.41
C PRO A 722 69.03 -21.38 -45.66
N THR A 723 69.91 -20.39 -45.81
CA THR A 723 69.57 -19.03 -46.24
C THR A 723 69.04 -19.00 -47.69
N PRO A 724 68.06 -18.14 -48.05
CA PRO A 724 67.36 -18.17 -49.35
C PRO A 724 68.15 -17.72 -50.59
N ASP A 725 69.48 -17.59 -50.53
CA ASP A 725 70.29 -16.89 -51.55
C ASP A 725 71.00 -17.80 -52.56
N ARG A 726 70.54 -19.06 -52.74
CA ARG A 726 71.14 -20.02 -53.71
C ARG A 726 70.18 -20.69 -54.70
N LEU A 727 68.97 -20.16 -54.92
CA LEU A 727 68.04 -20.66 -55.95
C LEU A 727 67.55 -19.58 -56.93
N LEU A 728 68.44 -18.70 -57.40
CA LEU A 728 68.16 -17.87 -58.58
C LEU A 728 69.14 -18.23 -59.71
N GLN A 729 68.79 -19.23 -60.52
CA GLN A 729 69.22 -19.33 -61.92
C GLN A 729 68.12 -19.96 -62.80
N ILE A 730 67.54 -19.10 -63.68
CA ILE A 730 67.07 -19.38 -65.07
C ILE A 730 65.74 -20.18 -65.19
N ALA A 731 64.71 -19.86 -66.00
CA ALA A 731 64.22 -18.73 -66.81
C ALA A 731 62.73 -19.07 -67.22
N PRO A 732 62.02 -18.40 -68.15
CA PRO A 732 60.65 -17.93 -67.92
C PRO A 732 59.50 -18.73 -68.60
N ALA A 733 58.31 -18.53 -68.02
CA ALA A 733 56.96 -18.50 -68.60
C ALA A 733 56.44 -19.67 -69.46
N GLN A 734 55.29 -20.24 -69.06
CA GLN A 734 54.14 -20.43 -69.95
C GLN A 734 52.81 -20.16 -69.22
N SER A 735 51.92 -19.52 -69.95
CA SER A 735 50.60 -18.98 -69.62
C SER A 735 49.49 -20.03 -69.50
N LEU A 736 48.54 -19.78 -68.57
CA LEU A 736 47.06 -19.92 -68.61
C LEU A 736 46.41 -21.05 -69.47
N PRO A 737 45.29 -21.68 -69.02
CA PRO A 737 44.09 -20.91 -68.69
C PRO A 737 43.22 -21.39 -67.53
N SER A 738 42.39 -20.43 -67.12
CA SER A 738 41.10 -20.50 -66.44
C SER A 738 40.25 -21.73 -66.80
N ASN A 739 39.64 -22.33 -65.77
CA ASN A 739 38.30 -22.89 -65.93
C ASN A 739 37.46 -22.77 -64.66
N GLU A 740 36.19 -22.54 -64.92
CA GLU A 740 35.11 -22.18 -64.03
C GLU A 740 34.60 -23.34 -63.16
N SER A 741 33.84 -22.94 -62.14
CA SER A 741 32.53 -23.53 -61.77
C SER A 741 32.44 -24.62 -60.68
N GLU A 742 31.38 -24.42 -59.89
CA GLU A 742 30.63 -25.39 -59.08
C GLU A 742 31.21 -25.81 -57.72
N LYS A 743 30.45 -26.03 -56.64
CA LYS A 743 29.08 -25.75 -56.17
C LYS A 743 29.07 -26.36 -54.75
N GLN A 744 28.35 -25.74 -53.83
CA GLN A 744 27.61 -26.39 -52.72
C GLN A 744 28.36 -27.33 -51.75
N CYS A 745 28.68 -26.84 -50.56
CA CYS A 745 27.99 -27.20 -49.31
C CYS A 745 28.19 -26.11 -48.26
#